data_AF-A0A9D6Y7Y4-F1
#
_entry.id   AF-A0A9D6Y7Y4-F1
#
_cell.length_a   1.000
_cell.length_b   1.000
_cell.length_c   1.000
_cell.angle_alpha   90.00
_cell.angle_beta   90.00
_cell.angle_gamma   90.00
#
_symmetry.space_group_name_H-M   'P 1'
#
loop_
_entity.id
_entity.type
_entity.pdbx_description
1 polymer ?
#
loop_
_entity_poly.entity_id
_entity_poly.type
_entity_poly.pdbx_seq_one_letter_code
_entity_poly.pdbx_strand_id
1 'polypeptide(L)'
;MMRRFTALDSFRVGALLLMVALAAGCGGDAEVRVIFPPTPVPPPGTVVGQVLMPDGRVAASPSLVQRLAALVLAQAEALSGDVIPVGRGVSVELWRIAAWDIDSGKITGGGLLDRGDTDGHGRYAITVPDGLSEDDCGDGRLLVQVGTEEDCTLTRAFVFSLGDDVNIDFNSEAAVRLILSKVGSGTPLCNYNAHDVRNLVNAVRAASGTVAGADACDINDSAFGMAAVDSNVQRILTEAGQVVTATPTRFPTATRTPTGPQVPTATATKTHTPVTPTPSGTPPTPTNTPSVTLTPTTTNTPTVTDTPEPTPTDTPTASPTTPGPSATPTNTATVTVTATATAPPPTSTFTDTPTVTFTPTDTATPTQTPTVTPTATPTATPTSTPTNTPNAVEVNLEMVAAAAGQSVAVPVSLVTHGSTVSALSNDIEFDPALVDVALAAGQPDCQLDGRLAGKQLITSFPSGAPSGRRILRVGLIGLTNNTAIGEGALYTCRFTVNQETSTRSVTLNNTPGASNPDGNVVTALGSDGQIQVTGAPPALNLTSASAAAGGSVSVTGSLVLRGATLSGLAMDIGFDPSKLSVMLDGSNNPECAVDDAIGAGTAANKTVVAKVIEGGAVNTLRVGVLAPNNNAAIPGGAVFRCTFVVAQGAGGQTIVLDNIGDASTPDGSQSSVGGSDGTITVE
;
A
#
# COMPACT_ATOMS: atom_id res chain seq x y z
N MET A 1 -80.78 43.52 -7.23
CA MET A 1 -80.26 44.49 -8.24
C MET A 1 -79.40 43.70 -9.23
N MET A 2 -79.77 43.65 -10.52
CA MET A 2 -79.18 44.46 -11.60
C MET A 2 -77.65 44.29 -11.73
N ARG A 3 -77.15 43.55 -12.73
CA ARG A 3 -76.79 43.96 -14.13
C ARG A 3 -75.37 44.56 -14.21
N ARG A 4 -74.57 44.45 -15.28
CA ARG A 4 -74.38 43.48 -16.40
C ARG A 4 -73.38 44.13 -17.40
N PHE A 5 -72.32 43.43 -17.86
CA PHE A 5 -71.47 43.78 -19.03
C PHE A 5 -70.67 45.12 -18.89
N THR A 6 -69.63 45.48 -19.65
CA THR A 6 -68.84 44.93 -20.81
C THR A 6 -67.34 44.99 -20.44
N ALA A 7 -66.35 44.20 -20.90
CA ALA A 7 -66.09 43.43 -22.13
C ALA A 7 -65.50 44.22 -23.32
N LEU A 8 -64.22 43.99 -23.66
CA LEU A 8 -63.68 44.02 -25.04
C LEU A 8 -62.27 43.35 -25.12
N ASP A 9 -62.11 42.42 -26.07
CA ASP A 9 -60.96 41.99 -26.91
C ASP A 9 -59.48 42.08 -26.41
N SER A 10 -58.56 41.14 -26.74
CA SER A 10 -58.45 40.32 -27.96
C SER A 10 -57.88 38.89 -27.78
N PHE A 11 -58.03 38.09 -28.84
CA PHE A 11 -57.39 36.78 -29.15
C PHE A 11 -55.85 36.75 -29.06
N ARG A 12 -55.11 35.63 -29.05
CA ARG A 12 -55.31 34.18 -28.72
C ARG A 12 -53.93 33.46 -28.73
N VAL A 13 -53.86 32.25 -28.14
CA VAL A 13 -53.05 31.04 -28.49
C VAL A 13 -51.86 31.19 -29.49
N GLY A 14 -50.66 30.65 -29.27
CA GLY A 14 -50.12 29.83 -28.17
C GLY A 14 -49.03 28.84 -28.63
N ALA A 15 -48.18 28.37 -27.70
CA ALA A 15 -47.29 27.18 -27.70
C ALA A 15 -46.35 26.82 -28.89
N LEU A 16 -45.14 26.34 -28.50
CA LEU A 16 -44.49 25.07 -28.93
C LEU A 16 -43.15 25.10 -29.75
N LEU A 17 -42.10 24.53 -29.11
CA LEU A 17 -40.96 23.74 -29.65
C LEU A 17 -39.87 24.28 -30.62
N LEU A 18 -38.62 24.28 -30.11
CA LEU A 18 -37.48 23.39 -30.52
C LEU A 18 -36.40 23.82 -31.56
N MET A 19 -35.19 24.13 -31.03
CA MET A 19 -33.82 23.72 -31.42
C MET A 19 -32.99 24.30 -32.62
N VAL A 20 -31.74 24.67 -32.26
CA VAL A 20 -30.43 24.27 -32.85
C VAL A 20 -29.65 25.18 -33.83
N ALA A 21 -28.31 25.14 -33.64
CA ALA A 21 -27.17 25.49 -34.51
C ALA A 21 -26.48 26.88 -34.38
N LEU A 22 -25.54 26.95 -33.43
CA LEU A 22 -24.10 27.29 -33.60
C LEU A 22 -23.66 28.47 -34.51
N ALA A 23 -22.91 29.43 -33.94
CA ALA A 23 -21.43 29.51 -34.13
C ALA A 23 -20.72 30.57 -33.24
N ALA A 24 -19.62 30.14 -32.59
CA ALA A 24 -18.39 30.81 -32.10
C ALA A 24 -18.30 32.35 -31.85
N GLY A 25 -17.54 32.77 -30.81
CA GLY A 25 -16.93 34.11 -30.82
C GLY A 25 -16.29 34.79 -29.59
N CYS A 26 -15.65 34.10 -28.62
CA CYS A 26 -14.93 34.70 -27.45
C CYS A 26 -15.80 35.54 -26.46
N GLY A 27 -15.40 35.79 -25.21
CA GLY A 27 -14.23 35.32 -24.44
C GLY A 27 -13.82 36.37 -23.39
N GLY A 28 -13.61 35.98 -22.13
CA GLY A 28 -13.25 36.91 -21.05
C GLY A 28 -13.71 36.44 -19.67
N ASP A 29 -12.82 35.76 -18.95
CA ASP A 29 -13.11 35.15 -17.65
C ASP A 29 -13.16 36.18 -16.51
N ALA A 30 -14.22 36.13 -15.70
CA ALA A 30 -14.34 36.93 -14.48
C ALA A 30 -13.78 36.15 -13.27
N GLU A 31 -12.46 36.16 -13.10
CA GLU A 31 -11.79 35.58 -11.92
C GLU A 31 -12.25 36.30 -10.63
N VAL A 32 -13.23 35.75 -9.92
CA VAL A 32 -13.66 36.27 -8.61
C VAL A 32 -12.62 35.88 -7.56
N ARG A 33 -11.56 36.68 -7.45
CA ARG A 33 -10.54 36.56 -6.40
C ARG A 33 -11.11 36.82 -5.02
N VAL A 34 -11.63 35.77 -4.39
CA VAL A 34 -11.76 35.72 -2.93
C VAL A 34 -10.36 35.60 -2.36
N ILE A 35 -9.80 36.73 -1.88
CA ILE A 35 -8.58 36.72 -1.08
C ILE A 35 -8.97 36.18 0.30
N PHE A 36 -8.89 34.88 0.47
CA PHE A 36 -8.85 34.28 1.80
C PHE A 36 -7.63 34.83 2.55
N PRO A 37 -7.74 35.20 3.84
CA PRO A 37 -6.57 35.44 4.64
C PRO A 37 -5.72 34.16 4.67
N PRO A 38 -4.38 34.24 4.78
CA PRO A 38 -3.57 33.06 5.05
C PRO A 38 -4.10 32.40 6.33
N THR A 39 -4.16 31.06 6.33
CA THR A 39 -4.51 30.28 7.51
C THR A 39 -3.61 30.73 8.67
N PRO A 40 -4.16 30.99 9.88
CA PRO A 40 -3.34 31.29 11.04
C PRO A 40 -2.33 30.16 11.24
N VAL A 41 -1.04 30.48 11.24
CA VAL A 41 0.00 29.51 11.60
C VAL A 41 -0.33 29.04 13.02
N PRO A 42 -0.55 27.73 13.25
CA PRO A 42 -0.98 27.24 14.54
C PRO A 42 0.09 27.53 15.61
N PRO A 43 -0.30 27.68 16.89
CA PRO A 43 0.68 27.77 17.97
C PRO A 43 1.61 26.54 17.96
N PRO A 44 2.92 26.68 18.18
CA PRO A 44 3.82 25.53 18.27
C PRO A 44 3.35 24.59 19.39
N GLY A 45 3.35 23.27 19.12
CA GLY A 45 2.73 22.28 20.01
C GLY A 45 1.23 22.10 19.81
N THR A 46 0.71 22.36 18.60
CA THR A 46 -0.70 22.12 18.26
C THR A 46 -0.79 21.03 17.20
N VAL A 47 -1.57 19.96 17.45
CA VAL A 47 -1.95 19.02 16.39
C VAL A 47 -3.09 19.65 15.59
N VAL A 48 -2.93 19.68 14.27
CA VAL A 48 -3.90 20.22 13.31
C VAL A 48 -4.20 19.17 12.24
N GLY A 49 -5.35 19.30 11.60
CA GLY A 49 -5.68 18.47 10.44
C GLY A 49 -7.12 18.65 10.01
N GLN A 50 -7.59 17.73 9.15
CA GLN A 50 -8.95 17.67 8.66
C GLN A 50 -9.57 16.30 8.94
N VAL A 51 -10.84 16.28 9.34
CA VAL A 51 -11.64 15.06 9.48
C VAL A 51 -12.44 14.88 8.20
N LEU A 52 -12.22 13.77 7.49
CA LEU A 52 -12.93 13.44 6.26
C LEU A 52 -13.71 12.14 6.45
N MET A 53 -15.00 12.16 6.11
CA MET A 53 -15.91 11.03 6.31
C MET A 53 -16.85 10.84 5.10
N PRO A 54 -17.45 9.64 4.94
CA PRO A 54 -18.62 9.46 4.08
C PRO A 54 -19.70 10.50 4.42
N ASP A 55 -20.35 11.07 3.41
CA ASP A 55 -21.36 12.13 3.50
C ASP A 55 -20.98 13.38 4.33
N GLY A 56 -19.71 13.55 4.72
CA GLY A 56 -19.27 14.61 5.63
C GLY A 56 -19.86 14.48 7.04
N ARG A 57 -20.14 13.25 7.48
CA ARG A 57 -20.78 12.97 8.77
C ARG A 57 -20.05 11.88 9.54
N VAL A 58 -19.74 12.16 10.80
CA VAL A 58 -19.63 11.13 11.83
C VAL A 58 -21.06 10.65 12.09
N ALA A 59 -21.46 9.56 11.45
CA ALA A 59 -22.86 9.22 11.22
C ALA A 59 -23.64 8.84 12.49
N ALA A 60 -24.54 9.72 12.93
CA ALA A 60 -25.54 9.40 13.94
C ALA A 60 -26.64 8.48 13.36
N SER A 61 -26.98 7.42 14.10
CA SER A 61 -27.81 6.28 13.69
C SER A 61 -29.08 6.62 12.87
N PRO A 62 -29.24 6.09 11.64
CA PRO A 62 -30.47 6.23 10.85
C PRO A 62 -31.56 5.27 11.33
N SER A 63 -32.81 5.77 11.36
CA SER A 63 -33.97 5.03 11.84
C SER A 63 -34.30 3.77 11.00
N LEU A 64 -35.08 2.85 11.57
CA LEU A 64 -35.53 1.61 10.91
C LEU A 64 -36.15 1.84 9.52
N VAL A 65 -36.84 2.96 9.31
CA VAL A 65 -37.45 3.33 8.02
C VAL A 65 -36.40 3.72 6.98
N GLN A 66 -35.30 4.35 7.39
CA GLN A 66 -34.19 4.71 6.49
C GLN A 66 -33.31 3.50 6.16
N ARG A 67 -33.10 2.57 7.11
CA ARG A 67 -32.45 1.28 6.80
C ARG A 67 -33.24 0.48 5.76
N LEU A 68 -34.58 0.52 5.82
CA LEU A 68 -35.45 -0.07 4.80
C LEU A 68 -35.43 0.69 3.46
N ALA A 69 -35.31 2.02 3.49
CA ALA A 69 -35.16 2.83 2.28
C ALA A 69 -33.84 2.56 1.55
N ALA A 70 -32.72 2.44 2.29
CA ALA A 70 -31.42 2.06 1.73
C ALA A 70 -31.51 0.71 1.00
N LEU A 71 -32.10 -0.31 1.64
CA LEU A 71 -32.27 -1.65 1.03
C LEU A 71 -33.15 -1.67 -0.24
N VAL A 72 -33.89 -0.61 -0.52
CA VAL A 72 -34.78 -0.49 -1.70
C VAL A 72 -34.25 0.50 -2.75
N LEU A 73 -33.32 1.40 -2.40
CA LEU A 73 -32.70 2.36 -3.33
C LEU A 73 -31.20 2.10 -3.61
N ALA A 74 -30.55 1.14 -2.94
CA ALA A 74 -29.13 0.80 -3.14
C ALA A 74 -28.82 0.07 -4.47
N GLN A 75 -29.18 0.69 -5.60
CA GLN A 75 -28.46 0.58 -6.88
C GLN A 75 -28.35 1.97 -7.55
N ALA A 76 -27.88 2.93 -6.77
CA ALA A 76 -27.23 4.15 -7.24
C ALA A 76 -26.18 4.52 -6.18
N GLU A 77 -24.99 4.96 -6.60
CA GLU A 77 -23.89 5.36 -5.70
C GLU A 77 -23.51 4.29 -4.65
N ALA A 78 -22.87 3.22 -5.14
CA ALA A 78 -21.80 2.64 -4.32
C ALA A 78 -20.72 3.72 -4.19
N LEU A 79 -20.56 4.28 -3.00
CA LEU A 79 -19.57 5.32 -2.73
C LEU A 79 -18.17 4.73 -2.98
N SER A 80 -17.47 5.29 -3.97
CA SER A 80 -16.01 5.36 -3.99
C SER A 80 -15.52 6.04 -2.71
N GLY A 81 -14.23 5.90 -2.39
CA GLY A 81 -13.57 6.52 -1.23
C GLY A 81 -13.52 8.06 -1.22
N ASP A 82 -14.46 8.74 -1.89
CA ASP A 82 -14.69 10.18 -1.89
C ASP A 82 -15.25 10.65 -0.54
N VAL A 83 -14.42 10.55 0.50
CA VAL A 83 -14.69 11.16 1.80
C VAL A 83 -14.64 12.69 1.68
N ILE A 84 -15.68 13.36 2.16
CA ILE A 84 -15.73 14.82 2.18
C ILE A 84 -15.50 15.34 3.61
N PRO A 85 -15.00 16.58 3.78
CA PRO A 85 -14.75 17.14 5.10
C PRO A 85 -16.04 17.25 5.91
N VAL A 86 -15.97 16.91 7.20
CA VAL A 86 -17.15 16.93 8.08
C VAL A 86 -17.66 18.35 8.36
N GLY A 87 -18.93 18.45 8.75
CA GLY A 87 -19.51 19.69 9.26
C GLY A 87 -18.87 20.20 10.55
N ARG A 88 -19.23 21.43 10.93
CA ARG A 88 -18.77 22.11 12.16
C ARG A 88 -19.31 21.44 13.42
N GLY A 89 -18.49 21.34 14.46
CA GLY A 89 -18.90 20.83 15.77
C GLY A 89 -18.87 19.30 15.89
N VAL A 90 -18.02 18.64 15.09
CA VAL A 90 -17.61 17.26 15.37
C VAL A 90 -16.49 17.32 16.40
N SER A 91 -16.70 16.68 17.56
CA SER A 91 -15.70 16.55 18.61
C SER A 91 -14.58 15.63 18.15
N VAL A 92 -13.36 16.17 18.07
CA VAL A 92 -12.10 15.45 17.93
C VAL A 92 -11.45 15.33 19.31
N GLU A 93 -11.04 14.12 19.69
CA GLU A 93 -10.41 13.85 20.97
C GLU A 93 -8.92 13.58 20.81
N LEU A 94 -8.08 14.20 21.64
CA LEU A 94 -6.65 13.89 21.73
C LEU A 94 -6.39 12.97 22.93
N TRP A 95 -5.82 11.80 22.66
CA TRP A 95 -5.51 10.75 23.63
C TRP A 95 -4.00 10.46 23.69
N ARG A 96 -3.55 9.99 24.84
CA ARG A 96 -2.24 9.35 25.01
C ARG A 96 -2.43 7.85 25.26
N ILE A 97 -1.82 7.02 24.43
CA ILE A 97 -1.96 5.56 24.44
C ILE A 97 -0.60 4.92 24.76
N ALA A 98 -0.50 4.27 25.91
CA ALA A 98 0.68 3.50 26.30
C ALA A 98 0.66 2.07 25.74
N ALA A 99 1.79 1.36 25.88
CA ALA A 99 1.87 -0.04 25.48
C ALA A 99 0.97 -0.98 26.30
N TRP A 100 0.63 -0.61 27.54
CA TRP A 100 -0.31 -1.35 28.40
C TRP A 100 -1.78 -0.99 28.17
N ASP A 101 -2.06 0.08 27.42
CA ASP A 101 -3.41 0.48 27.01
C ASP A 101 -3.87 -0.29 25.74
N ILE A 102 -3.08 -1.27 25.29
CA ILE A 102 -3.33 -2.11 24.12
C ILE A 102 -3.32 -3.58 24.56
N ASP A 103 -4.46 -4.26 24.40
CA ASP A 103 -4.58 -5.72 24.55
C ASP A 103 -4.92 -6.35 23.21
N SER A 104 -4.17 -7.39 22.81
CA SER A 104 -4.48 -8.24 21.65
C SER A 104 -4.70 -7.46 20.33
N GLY A 105 -4.09 -6.28 20.19
CA GLY A 105 -4.23 -5.40 19.03
C GLY A 105 -5.46 -4.48 19.03
N LYS A 106 -6.17 -4.36 20.17
CA LYS A 106 -7.16 -3.30 20.41
C LYS A 106 -6.69 -2.34 21.49
N ILE A 107 -7.03 -1.06 21.36
CA ILE A 107 -6.90 -0.08 22.44
C ILE A 107 -8.01 -0.37 23.47
N THR A 108 -7.62 -0.59 24.71
CA THR A 108 -8.50 -0.91 25.85
C THR A 108 -8.40 0.09 27.00
N GLY A 109 -7.44 1.02 26.93
CA GLY A 109 -7.21 2.08 27.91
C GLY A 109 -6.81 3.41 27.24
N GLY A 110 -5.93 4.15 27.91
CA GLY A 110 -5.43 5.44 27.46
C GLY A 110 -5.95 6.63 28.27
N GLY A 111 -5.23 7.74 28.21
CA GLY A 111 -5.61 9.00 28.84
C GLY A 111 -6.08 10.03 27.81
N LEU A 112 -7.35 10.43 27.89
CA LEU A 112 -7.83 11.64 27.20
C LEU A 112 -7.07 12.86 27.74
N LEU A 113 -6.39 13.59 26.85
CA LEU A 113 -5.64 14.81 27.17
C LEU A 113 -6.50 16.06 26.99
N ASP A 114 -7.16 16.20 25.84
CA ASP A 114 -7.99 17.37 25.49
C ASP A 114 -8.99 17.04 24.36
N ARG A 115 -9.91 17.98 24.06
CA ARG A 115 -10.85 17.89 22.93
C ARG A 115 -10.93 19.21 22.16
N GLY A 116 -11.11 19.12 20.84
CA GLY A 116 -11.39 20.26 19.97
C GLY A 116 -12.53 19.97 19.00
N ASP A 117 -13.28 21.00 18.60
CA ASP A 117 -14.36 20.89 17.62
C ASP A 117 -13.87 21.22 16.20
N THR A 118 -14.42 20.55 15.19
CA THR A 118 -14.20 20.92 13.78
C THR A 118 -14.83 22.27 13.41
N ASP A 119 -14.20 22.96 12.46
CA ASP A 119 -14.72 24.15 11.80
C ASP A 119 -15.72 23.84 10.66
N GLY A 120 -16.14 24.86 9.91
CA GLY A 120 -17.06 24.71 8.77
C GLY A 120 -16.49 23.98 7.54
N HIS A 121 -15.23 23.55 7.61
CA HIS A 121 -14.50 22.82 6.57
C HIS A 121 -13.89 21.52 7.12
N GLY A 122 -14.40 21.02 8.26
CA GLY A 122 -13.93 19.79 8.89
C GLY A 122 -12.53 19.88 9.50
N ARG A 123 -11.93 21.08 9.58
CA ARG A 123 -10.58 21.26 10.13
C ARG A 123 -10.64 21.41 11.64
N TYR A 124 -9.67 20.80 12.32
CA TYR A 124 -9.54 20.84 13.78
C TYR A 124 -8.15 21.32 14.20
N ALA A 125 -8.04 21.78 15.43
CA ALA A 125 -6.78 22.13 16.08
C ALA A 125 -6.91 21.84 17.59
N ILE A 126 -5.97 21.08 18.16
CA ILE A 126 -5.91 20.76 19.60
C ILE A 126 -4.49 21.07 20.10
N THR A 127 -4.39 21.83 21.19
CA THR A 127 -3.09 22.14 21.79
C THR A 127 -2.62 20.93 22.62
N VAL A 128 -1.42 20.46 22.33
CA VAL A 128 -0.78 19.38 23.08
C VAL A 128 -0.22 19.95 24.38
N PRO A 129 -0.41 19.29 25.54
CA PRO A 129 0.14 19.75 26.82
C PRO A 129 1.68 19.89 26.80
N ASP A 130 2.19 20.92 27.49
CA ASP A 130 3.62 21.20 27.61
C ASP A 130 4.43 19.96 28.04
N GLY A 131 5.48 19.64 27.29
CA GLY A 131 6.35 18.49 27.56
C GLY A 131 5.90 17.16 26.96
N LEU A 132 4.97 17.18 25.99
CA LEU A 132 4.66 16.05 25.11
C LEU A 132 4.92 16.41 23.63
N SER A 133 5.51 15.49 22.89
CA SER A 133 5.73 15.56 21.43
C SER A 133 5.14 14.33 20.72
N GLU A 134 5.15 14.35 19.38
CA GLU A 134 4.75 13.21 18.53
C GLU A 134 5.60 11.94 18.76
N ASP A 135 6.82 12.08 19.28
CA ASP A 135 7.77 10.99 19.56
C ASP A 135 8.00 10.70 21.07
N ASP A 136 7.28 11.34 22.00
CA ASP A 136 7.50 11.25 23.47
C ASP A 136 7.02 9.92 24.10
N CYS A 137 7.68 8.84 23.69
CA CYS A 137 7.28 7.48 24.01
C CYS A 137 7.75 6.96 25.38
N GLY A 138 7.89 7.86 26.37
CA GLY A 138 8.15 7.49 27.77
C GLY A 138 6.97 6.73 28.41
N ASP A 139 5.76 7.27 28.28
CA ASP A 139 4.51 6.67 28.80
C ASP A 139 3.40 6.58 27.73
N GLY A 140 3.77 6.52 26.44
CA GLY A 140 2.84 6.32 25.33
C GLY A 140 2.71 7.48 24.34
N ARG A 141 2.25 7.16 23.12
CA ARG A 141 2.14 8.11 22.00
C ARG A 141 0.77 8.77 21.89
N LEU A 142 0.76 9.90 21.19
CA LEU A 142 -0.42 10.71 20.91
C LEU A 142 -1.26 10.11 19.76
N LEU A 143 -2.57 10.08 19.97
CA LEU A 143 -3.58 9.59 19.04
C LEU A 143 -4.73 10.60 18.99
N VAL A 144 -5.24 10.94 17.81
CA VAL A 144 -6.49 11.69 17.65
C VAL A 144 -7.61 10.78 17.17
N GLN A 145 -8.84 10.98 17.63
CA GLN A 145 -10.01 10.18 17.22
C GLN A 145 -11.30 10.98 17.08
N VAL A 146 -12.22 10.46 16.27
CA VAL A 146 -13.63 10.87 16.17
C VAL A 146 -14.55 9.65 16.18
N GLY A 147 -15.81 9.83 16.58
CA GLY A 147 -16.82 8.78 16.58
C GLY A 147 -16.66 7.76 17.70
N THR A 148 -17.42 6.67 17.63
CA THR A 148 -17.43 5.57 18.61
C THR A 148 -17.42 4.21 17.91
N GLU A 149 -16.93 3.17 18.60
CA GLU A 149 -17.04 1.78 18.11
C GLU A 149 -18.50 1.28 18.17
N GLU A 150 -19.31 1.83 19.08
CA GLU A 150 -20.73 1.50 19.27
C GLU A 150 -21.63 2.01 18.13
N ASP A 151 -21.35 3.19 17.57
CA ASP A 151 -22.09 3.81 16.46
C ASP A 151 -21.50 3.47 15.08
N CYS A 152 -20.51 2.56 14.98
CA CYS A 152 -19.80 2.25 13.73
C CYS A 152 -19.11 3.48 13.08
N THR A 153 -18.59 4.40 13.89
CA THR A 153 -18.01 5.68 13.40
C THR A 153 -16.57 5.95 13.84
N LEU A 154 -15.95 5.08 14.66
CA LEU A 154 -14.59 5.28 15.15
C LEU A 154 -13.56 5.32 14.01
N THR A 155 -12.95 6.49 13.84
CA THR A 155 -11.86 6.75 12.88
C THR A 155 -10.76 7.53 13.59
N ARG A 156 -9.50 7.09 13.46
CA ARG A 156 -8.37 7.56 14.27
C ARG A 156 -7.14 7.89 13.43
N ALA A 157 -6.20 8.63 14.02
CA ALA A 157 -4.84 8.81 13.49
C ALA A 157 -3.82 8.85 14.64
N PHE A 158 -2.67 8.19 14.51
CA PHE A 158 -1.52 8.48 15.36
C PHE A 158 -0.93 9.84 14.95
N VAL A 159 -0.58 10.68 15.93
CA VAL A 159 -0.03 12.01 15.66
C VAL A 159 1.43 11.86 15.21
N PHE A 160 1.73 12.36 14.02
CA PHE A 160 3.07 12.34 13.39
C PHE A 160 3.61 13.75 13.07
N SER A 161 2.91 14.78 13.54
CA SER A 161 3.35 16.17 13.45
C SER A 161 2.59 17.08 14.41
N LEU A 162 3.28 18.05 14.99
CA LEU A 162 2.71 19.21 15.69
C LEU A 162 2.86 20.52 14.87
N GLY A 163 2.69 20.40 13.54
CA GLY A 163 2.75 21.53 12.60
C GLY A 163 2.23 21.25 11.19
N ASP A 164 2.33 20.00 10.71
CA ASP A 164 1.68 19.52 9.47
C ASP A 164 0.27 18.95 9.75
N ASP A 165 -0.55 18.81 8.71
CA ASP A 165 -1.90 18.24 8.81
C ASP A 165 -1.90 16.71 9.08
N VAL A 166 -2.30 16.35 10.29
CA VAL A 166 -2.65 14.98 10.71
C VAL A 166 -4.14 14.76 10.43
N ASN A 167 -4.46 14.37 9.20
CA ASN A 167 -5.85 14.08 8.83
C ASN A 167 -6.38 12.82 9.51
N ILE A 168 -7.69 12.84 9.81
CA ILE A 168 -8.45 11.69 10.30
C ILE A 168 -9.33 11.22 9.15
N ASP A 169 -8.91 10.13 8.51
CA ASP A 169 -9.55 9.53 7.34
C ASP A 169 -9.36 7.99 7.36
N PHE A 170 -9.94 7.25 6.41
CA PHE A 170 -9.85 5.79 6.40
C PHE A 170 -8.42 5.24 6.23
N ASN A 171 -7.50 6.01 5.64
CA ASN A 171 -6.09 5.64 5.51
C ASN A 171 -5.37 5.77 6.85
N SER A 172 -5.69 6.80 7.64
CA SER A 172 -5.12 6.97 8.97
C SER A 172 -5.63 5.89 9.94
N GLU A 173 -6.92 5.53 9.87
CA GLU A 173 -7.48 4.44 10.68
C GLU A 173 -6.91 3.08 10.28
N ALA A 174 -6.76 2.79 8.98
CA ALA A 174 -6.10 1.58 8.51
C ALA A 174 -4.63 1.51 8.99
N ALA A 175 -3.88 2.61 8.94
CA ALA A 175 -2.52 2.68 9.48
C ALA A 175 -2.48 2.47 11.01
N VAL A 176 -3.43 3.03 11.77
CA VAL A 176 -3.59 2.78 13.21
C VAL A 176 -3.82 1.30 13.48
N ARG A 177 -4.79 0.68 12.81
CA ARG A 177 -5.12 -0.76 12.96
C ARG A 177 -3.94 -1.68 12.60
N LEU A 178 -3.15 -1.31 11.58
CA LEU A 178 -1.95 -2.04 11.19
C LEU A 178 -0.84 -1.98 12.24
N ILE A 179 -0.57 -0.81 12.83
CA ILE A 179 0.36 -0.66 13.94
C ILE A 179 -0.14 -1.48 15.15
N LEU A 180 -1.41 -1.34 15.52
CA LEU A 180 -2.01 -2.09 16.63
C LEU A 180 -1.93 -3.61 16.41
N SER A 181 -2.10 -4.09 15.17
CA SER A 181 -1.90 -5.51 14.82
C SER A 181 -0.48 -5.99 15.13
N LYS A 182 0.55 -5.22 14.74
CA LYS A 182 1.95 -5.54 15.08
C LYS A 182 2.20 -5.46 16.59
N VAL A 183 1.59 -4.52 17.30
CA VAL A 183 1.67 -4.43 18.77
C VAL A 183 1.04 -5.65 19.46
N GLY A 184 -0.14 -6.09 19.01
CA GLY A 184 -0.75 -7.34 19.46
C GLY A 184 0.10 -8.59 19.17
N SER A 185 0.97 -8.54 18.16
CA SER A 185 1.95 -9.59 17.86
C SER A 185 3.28 -9.50 18.64
N GLY A 186 3.44 -8.48 19.49
CA GLY A 186 4.58 -8.34 20.40
C GLY A 186 5.61 -7.24 20.03
N THR A 187 5.39 -6.46 18.98
CA THR A 187 6.25 -5.29 18.67
C THR A 187 5.89 -4.13 19.62
N PRO A 188 6.83 -3.55 20.40
CA PRO A 188 6.51 -2.40 21.23
C PRO A 188 5.95 -1.22 20.40
N LEU A 189 4.84 -0.63 20.85
CA LEU A 189 4.23 0.56 20.20
C LEU A 189 5.27 1.65 19.95
N CYS A 190 6.19 1.84 20.89
CA CYS A 190 7.24 2.85 20.87
C CYS A 190 8.35 2.66 19.84
N ASN A 191 8.37 1.55 19.09
CA ASN A 191 9.31 1.39 17.99
C ASN A 191 8.88 2.11 16.69
N TYR A 192 7.61 2.53 16.59
CA TYR A 192 7.05 3.23 15.43
C TYR A 192 7.14 4.75 15.64
N ASN A 193 8.21 5.40 15.21
CA ASN A 193 8.40 6.85 15.40
C ASN A 193 7.48 7.70 14.48
N ALA A 194 7.42 9.01 14.67
CA ALA A 194 6.58 9.92 13.88
C ALA A 194 6.86 9.86 12.37
N HIS A 195 8.12 9.68 11.95
CA HIS A 195 8.48 9.49 10.55
C HIS A 195 7.96 8.14 10.02
N ASP A 196 8.07 7.05 10.80
CA ASP A 196 7.50 5.74 10.46
C ASP A 196 5.98 5.80 10.27
N VAL A 197 5.27 6.45 11.21
CA VAL A 197 3.81 6.62 11.16
C VAL A 197 3.40 7.42 9.93
N ARG A 198 4.09 8.52 9.65
CA ARG A 198 3.88 9.35 8.45
C ARG A 198 4.10 8.55 7.16
N ASN A 199 5.18 7.77 7.10
CA ASN A 199 5.50 6.91 5.96
C ASN A 199 4.44 5.82 5.76
N LEU A 200 3.94 5.22 6.85
CA LEU A 200 2.89 4.21 6.79
C LEU A 200 1.56 4.81 6.29
N VAL A 201 1.12 5.97 6.82
CA VAL A 201 -0.11 6.64 6.35
C VAL A 201 0.00 7.00 4.86
N ASN A 202 1.17 7.48 4.41
CA ASN A 202 1.43 7.74 2.99
C ASN A 202 1.43 6.46 2.14
N ALA A 203 1.97 5.35 2.66
CA ALA A 203 1.95 4.05 1.99
C ALA A 203 0.53 3.50 1.85
N VAL A 204 -0.30 3.62 2.89
CA VAL A 204 -1.72 3.22 2.85
C VAL A 204 -2.49 4.06 1.83
N ARG A 205 -2.28 5.37 1.79
CA ARG A 205 -2.89 6.27 0.79
C ARG A 205 -2.40 6.02 -0.64
N ALA A 206 -1.26 5.37 -0.81
CA ALA A 206 -0.71 4.94 -2.10
C ALA A 206 -1.03 3.47 -2.45
N ALA A 207 -1.66 2.72 -1.56
CA ALA A 207 -1.99 1.30 -1.78
C ALA A 207 -3.05 1.16 -2.87
N SER A 208 -2.82 0.24 -3.82
CA SER A 208 -3.67 0.12 -5.00
C SER A 208 -4.93 -0.73 -4.73
N GLY A 209 -6.09 -0.09 -4.64
CA GLY A 209 -7.39 -0.76 -4.52
C GLY A 209 -8.56 0.22 -4.49
N THR A 210 -9.78 -0.31 -4.50
CA THR A 210 -11.01 0.49 -4.32
C THR A 210 -11.50 0.30 -2.90
N VAL A 211 -11.37 1.32 -2.06
CA VAL A 211 -12.08 1.39 -0.78
C VAL A 211 -13.53 1.78 -1.05
N ALA A 212 -14.46 0.97 -0.56
CA ALA A 212 -15.91 1.17 -0.66
C ALA A 212 -16.61 0.49 0.51
N GLY A 213 -17.79 1.00 0.88
CA GLY A 213 -18.61 0.53 2.00
C GLY A 213 -19.86 1.41 2.19
N ALA A 214 -20.83 0.98 3.01
CA ALA A 214 -22.08 1.73 3.22
C ALA A 214 -22.00 2.74 4.39
N ASP A 215 -21.05 2.56 5.31
CA ASP A 215 -20.75 3.51 6.38
C ASP A 215 -19.25 3.59 6.69
N ALA A 216 -18.88 4.36 7.73
CA ALA A 216 -17.49 4.56 8.12
C ALA A 216 -16.81 3.28 8.66
N CYS A 217 -17.56 2.35 9.25
CA CYS A 217 -16.99 1.07 9.69
C CYS A 217 -16.69 0.17 8.49
N ASP A 218 -17.63 0.02 7.54
CA ASP A 218 -17.39 -0.72 6.30
C ASP A 218 -16.16 -0.16 5.56
N ILE A 219 -16.07 1.17 5.45
CA ILE A 219 -14.97 1.85 4.74
C ILE A 219 -13.63 1.72 5.49
N ASN A 220 -13.61 1.79 6.83
CA ASN A 220 -12.40 1.57 7.62
C ASN A 220 -11.96 0.10 7.62
N ASP A 221 -12.89 -0.85 7.57
CA ASP A 221 -12.63 -2.29 7.45
C ASP A 221 -12.10 -2.63 6.04
N SER A 222 -12.70 -2.05 5.00
CA SER A 222 -12.29 -2.16 3.60
C SER A 222 -10.89 -1.58 3.36
N ALA A 223 -10.61 -0.38 3.88
CA ALA A 223 -9.29 0.25 3.84
C ALA A 223 -8.23 -0.56 4.61
N PHE A 224 -8.58 -1.08 5.80
CA PHE A 224 -7.68 -1.95 6.56
C PHE A 224 -7.40 -3.28 5.84
N GLY A 225 -8.42 -3.90 5.23
CA GLY A 225 -8.26 -5.13 4.46
C GLY A 225 -7.32 -4.95 3.26
N MET A 226 -7.50 -3.87 2.50
CA MET A 226 -6.60 -3.46 1.41
C MET A 226 -5.16 -3.25 1.91
N ALA A 227 -4.99 -2.46 2.96
CA ALA A 227 -3.67 -2.13 3.53
C ALA A 227 -2.96 -3.33 4.21
N ALA A 228 -3.73 -4.31 4.69
CA ALA A 228 -3.20 -5.54 5.27
C ALA A 228 -2.61 -6.50 4.21
N VAL A 229 -3.06 -6.44 2.96
CA VAL A 229 -2.55 -7.28 1.85
C VAL A 229 -1.61 -6.55 0.90
N ASP A 230 -1.56 -5.21 0.90
CA ASP A 230 -0.62 -4.43 0.12
C ASP A 230 0.84 -4.69 0.56
N SER A 231 1.69 -5.09 -0.39
CA SER A 231 3.06 -5.52 -0.13
C SER A 231 4.01 -4.37 0.23
N ASN A 232 3.75 -3.15 -0.26
CA ASN A 232 4.54 -1.97 0.08
C ASN A 232 4.17 -1.47 1.49
N VAL A 233 2.88 -1.48 1.83
CA VAL A 233 2.40 -1.21 3.19
C VAL A 233 2.97 -2.26 4.16
N GLN A 234 2.90 -3.56 3.86
CA GLN A 234 3.45 -4.59 4.74
C GLN A 234 4.97 -4.52 4.89
N ARG A 235 5.70 -4.11 3.83
CA ARG A 235 7.15 -3.83 3.91
C ARG A 235 7.41 -2.66 4.86
N ILE A 236 6.79 -1.50 4.63
CA ILE A 236 6.97 -0.29 5.44
C ILE A 236 6.56 -0.54 6.89
N LEU A 237 5.49 -1.29 7.14
CA LEU A 237 5.01 -1.69 8.48
C LEU A 237 5.94 -2.69 9.22
N THR A 238 6.88 -3.30 8.52
CA THR A 238 7.85 -4.28 9.06
C THR A 238 9.26 -3.68 9.19
N GLU A 239 9.58 -2.67 8.39
CA GLU A 239 10.73 -1.77 8.56
C GLU A 239 10.49 -0.81 9.73
N ALA A 240 9.34 -0.14 9.73
CA ALA A 240 8.79 0.54 10.89
C ALA A 240 8.59 -0.45 12.04
N GLY A 241 8.92 -0.03 13.26
CA GLY A 241 8.86 -0.92 14.42
C GLY A 241 10.13 -1.78 14.64
N GLN A 242 11.12 -1.73 13.74
CA GLN A 242 12.46 -2.23 14.04
C GLN A 242 13.15 -1.27 15.03
N VAL A 243 13.64 -1.79 16.15
CA VAL A 243 14.59 -1.00 16.97
C VAL A 243 15.89 -0.90 16.18
N VAL A 244 16.18 0.28 15.61
CA VAL A 244 17.48 0.60 15.02
C VAL A 244 18.51 0.76 16.14
N THR A 245 18.84 -0.36 16.78
CA THR A 245 19.96 -0.48 17.71
C THR A 245 21.21 -0.26 16.88
N ALA A 246 21.70 0.98 16.88
CA ALA A 246 22.87 1.42 16.12
C ALA A 246 24.10 0.62 16.58
N THR A 247 24.30 -0.54 15.97
CA THR A 247 25.40 -1.44 16.28
C THR A 247 26.70 -0.70 15.98
N PRO A 248 27.52 -0.35 16.99
CA PRO A 248 28.66 0.52 16.80
C PRO A 248 29.65 -0.18 15.89
N THR A 249 29.70 0.26 14.63
CA THR A 249 30.39 -0.45 13.57
C THR A 249 31.89 -0.41 13.87
N ARG A 250 32.43 -1.52 14.37
CA ARG A 250 33.85 -1.61 14.75
C ARG A 250 34.72 -1.36 13.52
N PHE A 251 35.23 -0.13 13.42
CA PHE A 251 36.33 0.20 12.52
C PHE A 251 37.45 -0.83 12.72
N PRO A 252 37.97 -1.46 11.64
CA PRO A 252 39.13 -2.32 11.75
C PRO A 252 40.35 -1.45 12.12
N THR A 253 40.76 -1.48 13.39
CA THR A 253 41.93 -0.74 13.89
C THR A 253 43.19 -1.17 13.15
N ALA A 254 43.63 -0.35 12.20
CA ALA A 254 44.84 -0.59 11.43
C ALA A 254 46.09 -0.32 12.29
N THR A 255 46.58 -1.35 12.97
CA THR A 255 47.84 -1.32 13.73
C THR A 255 49.01 -0.94 12.82
N ARG A 256 49.48 0.31 12.92
CA ARG A 256 50.68 0.78 12.21
C ARG A 256 51.94 0.40 12.98
N THR A 257 52.69 -0.57 12.45
CA THR A 257 54.09 -0.78 12.82
C THR A 257 54.93 0.45 12.41
N PRO A 258 55.71 1.06 13.32
CA PRO A 258 56.50 2.24 12.99
C PRO A 258 57.78 1.85 12.23
N THR A 259 57.88 2.24 10.95
CA THR A 259 59.14 2.20 10.20
C THR A 259 59.86 3.54 10.33
N GLY A 260 61.17 3.51 10.62
CA GLY A 260 61.97 4.70 10.93
C GLY A 260 62.22 5.63 9.72
N PRO A 261 62.65 6.87 9.97
CA PRO A 261 62.86 7.88 8.94
C PRO A 261 64.08 7.58 8.06
N GLN A 262 63.95 7.74 6.74
CA GLN A 262 65.08 7.83 5.82
C GLN A 262 65.20 9.24 5.23
N VAL A 263 66.44 9.64 4.98
CA VAL A 263 66.83 11.01 4.58
C VAL A 263 66.76 11.15 3.06
N PRO A 264 66.08 12.18 2.50
CA PRO A 264 66.08 12.44 1.07
C PRO A 264 67.38 13.14 0.64
N THR A 265 68.13 12.51 -0.27
CA THR A 265 69.24 13.16 -1.00
C THR A 265 68.84 13.28 -2.48
N ALA A 266 68.91 14.49 -3.03
CA ALA A 266 68.52 14.78 -4.41
C ALA A 266 69.74 14.99 -5.33
N THR A 267 69.57 14.73 -6.64
CA THR A 267 70.31 15.21 -7.86
C THR A 267 69.99 14.20 -8.98
N ALA A 268 69.17 14.50 -10.00
CA ALA A 268 69.50 15.17 -11.29
C ALA A 268 70.50 14.37 -12.17
N THR A 269 70.41 14.26 -13.51
CA THR A 269 69.76 15.07 -14.56
C THR A 269 69.31 14.22 -15.78
N LYS A 270 68.38 14.77 -16.57
CA LYS A 270 67.87 14.39 -17.92
C LYS A 270 68.80 13.58 -18.87
N THR A 271 68.20 12.83 -19.81
CA THR A 271 68.25 13.09 -21.29
C THR A 271 67.28 12.17 -22.06
N HIS A 272 66.79 12.60 -23.23
CA HIS A 272 65.87 11.87 -24.14
C HIS A 272 66.63 10.86 -25.04
N THR A 273 65.98 9.89 -25.70
CA THR A 273 65.58 9.96 -27.14
C THR A 273 64.91 8.61 -27.52
N PRO A 274 63.87 8.56 -28.38
CA PRO A 274 63.08 7.34 -28.63
C PRO A 274 63.58 6.48 -29.82
N VAL A 275 63.16 5.20 -29.83
CA VAL A 275 63.15 4.32 -31.03
C VAL A 275 61.88 3.45 -31.08
N THR A 276 61.42 3.18 -32.30
CA THR A 276 60.14 2.56 -32.69
C THR A 276 60.35 1.05 -32.96
N PRO A 277 59.35 0.15 -32.82
CA PRO A 277 59.62 -1.28 -32.54
C PRO A 277 59.87 -2.15 -33.79
N THR A 278 60.41 -3.34 -33.54
CA THR A 278 60.52 -4.45 -34.50
C THR A 278 59.96 -5.73 -33.87
N PRO A 279 58.99 -6.43 -34.51
CA PRO A 279 58.46 -7.69 -34.01
C PRO A 279 59.32 -8.88 -34.47
N SER A 280 59.56 -9.84 -33.58
CA SER A 280 60.02 -11.19 -33.92
C SER A 280 59.60 -12.15 -32.82
N GLY A 281 58.88 -13.22 -33.15
CA GLY A 281 58.43 -14.23 -32.19
C GLY A 281 59.17 -15.55 -32.34
N THR A 282 59.42 -16.23 -31.22
CA THR A 282 59.52 -17.69 -31.05
C THR A 282 59.34 -17.99 -29.55
N PRO A 283 58.48 -18.93 -29.13
CA PRO A 283 58.22 -19.20 -27.71
C PRO A 283 59.17 -20.25 -27.10
N PRO A 284 59.65 -20.05 -25.86
CA PRO A 284 60.19 -21.12 -25.03
C PRO A 284 59.37 -21.40 -23.74
N THR A 285 59.17 -22.69 -23.51
CA THR A 285 58.60 -23.44 -22.37
C THR A 285 58.84 -22.88 -20.95
N PRO A 286 57.87 -23.01 -20.00
CA PRO A 286 58.01 -22.55 -18.61
C PRO A 286 58.62 -23.59 -17.65
N THR A 287 59.35 -23.13 -16.62
CA THR A 287 59.72 -23.95 -15.43
C THR A 287 60.12 -23.09 -14.21
N ASN A 288 59.61 -23.42 -13.01
CA ASN A 288 60.22 -23.21 -11.65
C ASN A 288 60.66 -21.78 -11.23
N THR A 289 60.40 -21.20 -10.04
CA THR A 289 60.13 -21.64 -8.64
C THR A 289 59.80 -20.34 -7.82
N PRO A 290 59.26 -20.31 -6.56
CA PRO A 290 58.81 -21.35 -5.63
C PRO A 290 57.29 -21.27 -5.24
N SER A 291 56.86 -22.18 -4.37
CA SER A 291 55.58 -22.09 -3.62
C SER A 291 55.71 -21.22 -2.37
N VAL A 292 54.62 -20.56 -1.97
CA VAL A 292 54.45 -19.97 -0.63
C VAL A 292 53.15 -20.50 -0.03
N THR A 293 53.27 -21.34 1.00
CA THR A 293 52.12 -21.87 1.76
C THR A 293 51.63 -20.82 2.76
N LEU A 294 50.33 -20.52 2.75
CA LEU A 294 49.66 -19.82 3.84
C LEU A 294 48.59 -20.73 4.45
N THR A 295 48.83 -21.17 5.68
CA THR A 295 47.91 -22.01 6.45
C THR A 295 46.91 -21.12 7.20
N PRO A 296 45.58 -21.32 7.05
CA PRO A 296 44.61 -20.62 7.90
C PRO A 296 44.62 -21.20 9.32
N THR A 297 44.40 -20.37 10.33
CA THR A 297 44.18 -20.84 11.71
C THR A 297 43.07 -20.03 12.36
N THR A 298 42.00 -20.72 12.74
CA THR A 298 40.86 -20.28 13.56
C THR A 298 41.24 -20.32 15.05
N THR A 299 40.49 -19.78 16.02
CA THR A 299 39.46 -18.72 16.11
C THR A 299 39.39 -18.34 17.61
N ASN A 300 38.91 -17.14 17.96
CA ASN A 300 39.00 -16.58 19.33
C ASN A 300 38.28 -17.42 20.41
N THR A 301 38.93 -17.52 21.58
CA THR A 301 38.32 -17.96 22.84
C THR A 301 37.76 -16.74 23.61
N PRO A 302 36.46 -16.69 23.93
CA PRO A 302 35.93 -15.71 24.88
C PRO A 302 36.09 -16.20 26.33
N THR A 303 36.45 -15.29 27.24
CA THR A 303 36.44 -15.55 28.69
C THR A 303 35.15 -14.99 29.30
N VAL A 304 34.43 -15.81 30.08
CA VAL A 304 33.21 -15.40 30.80
C VAL A 304 33.60 -14.80 32.15
N THR A 305 32.81 -13.86 32.65
CA THR A 305 32.94 -13.25 33.99
C THR A 305 31.68 -13.54 34.79
N ASP A 306 31.83 -14.15 35.98
CA ASP A 306 30.72 -14.43 36.89
C ASP A 306 30.41 -13.24 37.80
N THR A 307 29.13 -12.91 37.96
CA THR A 307 28.47 -12.61 39.26
C THR A 307 26.93 -12.59 39.08
N PRO A 308 26.11 -12.90 40.10
CA PRO A 308 24.81 -13.55 39.89
C PRO A 308 23.56 -12.73 40.29
N GLU A 309 22.40 -13.14 39.77
CA GLU A 309 21.08 -12.95 40.40
C GLU A 309 20.10 -14.10 39.99
N PRO A 310 18.82 -14.16 40.44
CA PRO A 310 18.37 -15.30 41.24
C PRO A 310 17.56 -16.42 40.53
N THR A 311 17.28 -17.47 41.31
CA THR A 311 16.74 -18.77 40.89
C THR A 311 15.25 -18.75 40.46
N PRO A 312 14.87 -19.38 39.33
CA PRO A 312 13.47 -19.68 39.00
C PRO A 312 12.92 -20.87 39.82
N THR A 313 11.59 -20.99 39.90
CA THR A 313 10.89 -22.06 40.65
C THR A 313 10.42 -23.19 39.73
N ASP A 314 10.60 -24.45 40.15
CA ASP A 314 10.08 -25.63 39.44
C ASP A 314 8.55 -25.69 39.40
N THR A 315 7.97 -26.12 38.28
CA THR A 315 6.58 -26.60 38.20
C THR A 315 6.43 -27.68 37.12
N PRO A 316 6.51 -28.97 37.48
CA PRO A 316 6.19 -30.05 36.57
C PRO A 316 4.68 -30.25 36.48
N THR A 317 4.12 -30.45 35.28
CA THR A 317 2.75 -30.93 35.11
C THR A 317 2.64 -31.82 33.87
N ALA A 318 2.44 -33.11 34.10
CA ALA A 318 2.09 -34.08 33.08
C ALA A 318 0.81 -34.81 33.49
N SER A 319 -0.27 -34.58 32.74
CA SER A 319 -1.50 -35.37 32.75
C SER A 319 -1.18 -36.81 32.27
N PRO A 320 -1.91 -37.90 32.65
CA PRO A 320 -3.37 -37.93 32.83
C PRO A 320 -3.93 -38.81 33.98
N THR A 321 -5.24 -38.71 34.25
CA THR A 321 -6.01 -39.83 34.86
C THR A 321 -7.53 -39.68 34.75
N THR A 322 -8.23 -40.75 34.36
CA THR A 322 -9.65 -41.08 34.68
C THR A 322 -9.93 -42.53 34.26
N PRO A 323 -10.90 -43.26 34.86
CA PRO A 323 -11.39 -43.15 36.24
C PRO A 323 -11.47 -44.53 36.97
N GLY A 324 -11.52 -44.52 38.30
CA GLY A 324 -11.77 -45.73 39.11
C GLY A 324 -12.14 -45.36 40.57
N PRO A 325 -13.25 -45.85 41.14
CA PRO A 325 -13.76 -45.35 42.42
C PRO A 325 -13.35 -46.17 43.65
N SER A 326 -13.21 -45.53 44.83
CA SER A 326 -14.06 -45.78 46.02
C SER A 326 -13.58 -45.02 47.29
N ALA A 327 -14.48 -44.89 48.27
CA ALA A 327 -14.23 -44.65 49.71
C ALA A 327 -13.63 -43.30 50.20
N THR A 328 -14.53 -42.33 50.43
CA THR A 328 -14.55 -41.40 51.58
C THR A 328 -14.48 -42.11 52.95
N PRO A 329 -14.33 -41.42 54.13
CA PRO A 329 -13.85 -40.03 54.42
C PRO A 329 -12.67 -40.06 55.47
N THR A 330 -12.16 -39.00 56.12
CA THR A 330 -12.77 -38.30 57.29
C THR A 330 -11.84 -37.23 57.94
N ASN A 331 -12.20 -35.94 57.84
CA ASN A 331 -12.27 -34.88 58.89
C ASN A 331 -11.05 -34.42 59.76
N THR A 332 -11.17 -33.18 60.30
CA THR A 332 -10.40 -32.52 61.40
C THR A 332 -8.90 -32.22 61.15
N ALA A 333 -8.23 -31.08 61.45
CA ALA A 333 -8.35 -29.89 62.34
C ALA A 333 -7.03 -29.77 63.17
N THR A 334 -6.41 -28.65 63.58
CA THR A 334 -6.36 -27.19 63.22
C THR A 334 -5.10 -26.57 63.93
N VAL A 335 -4.67 -25.34 63.58
CA VAL A 335 -3.79 -24.40 64.36
C VAL A 335 -2.25 -24.61 64.41
N THR A 336 -1.55 -23.79 63.62
CA THR A 336 -0.53 -22.74 63.94
C THR A 336 0.41 -22.80 65.20
N VAL A 337 1.67 -22.34 65.02
CA VAL A 337 2.53 -21.46 65.90
C VAL A 337 4.00 -21.91 66.12
N THR A 338 4.91 -21.15 65.51
CA THR A 338 6.24 -20.60 65.89
C THR A 338 7.11 -21.14 67.06
N ALA A 339 8.38 -21.49 66.76
CA ALA A 339 9.62 -21.30 67.56
C ALA A 339 10.85 -21.39 66.59
N THR A 340 11.92 -20.57 66.59
CA THR A 340 12.93 -20.11 67.58
C THR A 340 14.15 -21.06 67.74
N ALA A 341 15.38 -20.50 67.80
CA ALA A 341 16.67 -21.18 67.57
C ALA A 341 17.44 -21.62 68.85
N THR A 342 18.63 -22.28 68.71
CA THR A 342 19.92 -21.98 69.45
C THR A 342 21.04 -23.07 69.35
N ALA A 343 22.19 -22.74 68.71
CA ALA A 343 23.63 -23.02 69.07
C ALA A 343 24.10 -24.50 69.40
N PRO A 344 25.36 -24.79 69.89
CA PRO A 344 26.58 -23.98 70.12
C PRO A 344 27.93 -24.55 69.51
N PRO A 345 29.09 -24.73 70.23
CA PRO A 345 30.37 -23.96 70.13
C PRO A 345 31.61 -24.87 69.76
N PRO A 346 32.93 -24.67 70.15
CA PRO A 346 33.69 -23.58 70.82
C PRO A 346 35.17 -23.26 70.34
N THR A 347 35.76 -22.14 70.83
CA THR A 347 37.22 -21.87 71.14
C THR A 347 38.31 -21.85 70.03
N SER A 348 39.46 -21.14 70.11
CA SER A 348 40.23 -20.41 71.18
C SER A 348 41.12 -19.28 70.55
N THR A 349 41.13 -17.98 70.94
CA THR A 349 41.83 -17.24 72.06
C THR A 349 43.38 -17.35 72.10
N PHE A 350 44.25 -16.34 72.31
CA PHE A 350 44.21 -14.90 72.74
C PHE A 350 45.19 -14.02 71.85
N THR A 351 45.89 -12.89 72.16
CA THR A 351 46.31 -12.12 73.38
C THR A 351 46.84 -10.68 73.06
N ASP A 352 46.89 -9.76 74.04
CA ASP A 352 47.38 -8.35 74.01
C ASP A 352 48.92 -8.17 74.22
N THR A 353 49.60 -6.99 74.19
CA THR A 353 49.60 -5.83 75.14
C THR A 353 50.48 -4.61 74.62
N PRO A 354 50.72 -3.44 75.31
CA PRO A 354 50.57 -2.11 74.64
C PRO A 354 51.70 -1.02 74.78
N THR A 355 51.49 0.16 74.14
CA THR A 355 52.14 1.49 74.34
C THR A 355 53.63 1.65 73.94
N VAL A 356 54.24 2.82 73.68
CA VAL A 356 54.10 4.22 74.21
C VAL A 356 54.27 5.32 73.11
N THR A 357 53.78 6.53 73.42
CA THR A 357 53.78 7.83 72.68
C THR A 357 55.15 8.43 72.33
N PHE A 358 55.24 9.28 71.28
CA PHE A 358 55.85 10.64 71.32
C PHE A 358 55.57 11.48 70.05
N THR A 359 55.45 12.80 70.23
CA THR A 359 55.33 13.88 69.21
C THR A 359 56.37 14.98 69.50
N PRO A 360 56.60 16.00 68.64
CA PRO A 360 56.48 16.11 67.18
C PRO A 360 57.85 16.46 66.54
N THR A 361 57.92 16.79 65.23
CA THR A 361 59.07 17.51 64.63
C THR A 361 58.63 18.35 63.41
N ASP A 362 59.36 19.44 63.15
CA ASP A 362 58.91 20.56 62.31
C ASP A 362 58.83 20.31 60.80
N THR A 363 57.90 21.03 60.14
CA THR A 363 57.77 21.06 58.68
C THR A 363 58.65 22.15 58.08
N ALA A 364 59.75 21.76 57.42
CA ALA A 364 60.57 22.67 56.63
C ALA A 364 60.02 22.84 55.20
N THR A 365 59.90 24.07 54.73
CA THR A 365 59.29 24.43 53.44
C THR A 365 60.23 24.20 52.24
N PRO A 366 59.79 23.50 51.17
CA PRO A 366 60.36 23.64 49.84
C PRO A 366 59.59 24.69 49.02
N THR A 367 60.32 25.59 48.36
CA THR A 367 59.77 26.74 47.61
C THR A 367 59.06 26.34 46.32
N GLN A 368 57.98 27.03 45.94
CA GLN A 368 57.38 26.89 44.61
C GLN A 368 58.21 27.60 43.53
N THR A 369 58.49 26.88 42.43
CA THR A 369 59.01 27.45 41.17
C THR A 369 58.00 27.13 40.06
N PRO A 370 57.26 28.11 39.52
CA PRO A 370 56.29 27.85 38.46
C PRO A 370 56.99 27.69 37.10
N THR A 371 57.23 26.43 36.70
CA THR A 371 57.69 26.11 35.34
C THR A 371 56.57 26.36 34.35
N VAL A 372 56.71 27.39 33.51
CA VAL A 372 55.73 27.72 32.47
C VAL A 372 55.90 26.77 31.28
N THR A 373 55.14 25.67 31.27
CA THR A 373 55.06 24.78 30.11
C THR A 373 54.31 25.49 28.97
N PRO A 374 54.89 25.64 27.76
CA PRO A 374 54.20 26.26 26.64
C PRO A 374 53.04 25.37 26.19
N THR A 375 51.81 25.88 26.30
CA THR A 375 50.62 25.22 25.76
C THR A 375 50.73 25.10 24.25
N ALA A 376 50.65 23.89 23.72
CA ALA A 376 50.61 23.68 22.28
C ALA A 376 49.27 24.21 21.73
N THR A 377 49.32 25.34 21.02
CA THR A 377 48.18 25.84 20.24
C THR A 377 47.72 24.74 19.27
N PRO A 378 46.43 24.35 19.25
CA PRO A 378 45.95 23.37 18.29
C PRO A 378 45.99 24.00 16.89
N THR A 379 47.04 23.69 16.13
CA THR A 379 47.09 23.95 14.69
C THR A 379 45.86 23.33 14.06
N ALA A 380 45.08 24.12 13.32
CA ALA A 380 43.91 23.61 12.62
C ALA A 380 44.34 22.58 11.58
N THR A 381 44.23 21.29 11.94
CA THR A 381 44.33 20.18 11.00
C THR A 381 43.34 20.47 9.88
N PRO A 382 43.75 20.46 8.58
CA PRO A 382 42.81 20.64 7.50
C PRO A 382 41.75 19.55 7.60
N THR A 383 40.53 19.95 7.94
CA THR A 383 39.40 19.03 8.02
C THR A 383 39.29 18.34 6.68
N SER A 384 39.29 17.00 6.67
CA SER A 384 39.01 16.26 5.45
C SER A 384 37.59 16.60 5.05
N THR A 385 37.43 17.51 4.08
CA THR A 385 36.16 17.75 3.40
C THR A 385 35.60 16.38 3.04
N PRO A 386 34.36 16.04 3.42
CA PRO A 386 33.80 14.76 3.04
C PRO A 386 33.83 14.69 1.51
N THR A 387 34.66 13.81 0.97
CA THR A 387 34.62 13.50 -0.45
C THR A 387 33.25 12.90 -0.69
N ASN A 388 32.35 13.64 -1.33
CA ASN A 388 31.04 13.13 -1.69
C ASN A 388 31.25 11.92 -2.60
N THR A 389 31.19 10.72 -2.01
CA THR A 389 30.86 9.49 -2.75
C THR A 389 29.59 9.83 -3.51
N PRO A 390 29.56 9.76 -4.85
CA PRO A 390 28.38 10.15 -5.60
C PRO A 390 27.20 9.30 -5.15
N ASN A 391 26.20 9.93 -4.54
CA ASN A 391 24.97 9.24 -4.19
C ASN A 391 24.35 8.73 -5.50
N ALA A 392 24.29 7.40 -5.64
CA ALA A 392 23.68 6.78 -6.79
C ALA A 392 22.19 7.15 -6.82
N VAL A 393 21.67 7.42 -8.01
CA VAL A 393 20.24 7.66 -8.18
C VAL A 393 19.51 6.35 -8.31
N GLU A 394 18.31 6.25 -7.76
CA GLU A 394 17.48 5.05 -7.85
C GLU A 394 16.38 5.27 -8.87
N VAL A 395 16.32 4.41 -9.88
CA VAL A 395 15.22 4.35 -10.85
C VAL A 395 14.44 3.08 -10.56
N ASN A 396 13.36 3.19 -9.80
CA ASN A 396 12.67 2.06 -9.18
C ASN A 396 11.45 1.66 -10.00
N LEU A 397 11.36 0.38 -10.37
CA LEU A 397 10.11 -0.22 -10.86
C LEU A 397 9.28 -0.68 -9.66
N GLU A 398 7.97 -0.48 -9.74
CA GLU A 398 7.03 -0.81 -8.66
C GLU A 398 6.42 -2.22 -8.82
N MET A 399 5.76 -2.70 -7.75
CA MET A 399 5.01 -3.97 -7.76
C MET A 399 3.54 -3.69 -8.09
N VAL A 400 2.96 -4.52 -8.96
CA VAL A 400 1.54 -4.41 -9.36
C VAL A 400 0.88 -5.79 -9.42
N ALA A 401 -0.43 -5.85 -9.18
CA ALA A 401 -1.22 -7.07 -9.33
C ALA A 401 -1.99 -7.08 -10.65
N ALA A 402 -2.11 -8.25 -11.30
CA ALA A 402 -2.83 -8.40 -12.55
C ALA A 402 -3.36 -9.83 -12.75
N ALA A 403 -4.62 -9.98 -13.16
CA ALA A 403 -5.15 -11.29 -13.52
C ALA A 403 -4.59 -11.78 -14.86
N ALA A 404 -4.43 -13.09 -15.01
CA ALA A 404 -4.02 -13.67 -16.30
C ALA A 404 -5.02 -13.28 -17.42
N GLY A 405 -4.48 -12.71 -18.50
CA GLY A 405 -5.25 -12.12 -19.61
C GLY A 405 -5.48 -10.61 -19.53
N GLN A 406 -5.19 -9.96 -18.40
CA GLN A 406 -5.35 -8.51 -18.23
C GLN A 406 -4.07 -7.72 -18.50
N SER A 407 -4.22 -6.42 -18.76
CA SER A 407 -3.11 -5.51 -19.03
C SER A 407 -2.96 -4.43 -17.95
N VAL A 408 -1.85 -4.47 -17.21
CA VAL A 408 -1.56 -3.60 -16.06
C VAL A 408 -0.47 -2.57 -16.39
N ALA A 409 -0.60 -1.36 -15.87
CA ALA A 409 0.44 -0.34 -15.97
C ALA A 409 1.44 -0.51 -14.81
N VAL A 410 2.72 -0.66 -15.12
CA VAL A 410 3.82 -0.71 -14.15
C VAL A 410 4.40 0.70 -14.03
N PRO A 411 4.32 1.36 -12.85
CA PRO A 411 4.97 2.65 -12.63
C PRO A 411 6.49 2.52 -12.48
N VAL A 412 7.18 3.60 -12.83
CA VAL A 412 8.62 3.79 -12.60
C VAL A 412 8.85 5.17 -11.97
N SER A 413 9.64 5.21 -10.90
CA SER A 413 9.92 6.41 -10.11
C SER A 413 11.42 6.69 -9.94
N LEU A 414 11.78 7.93 -9.58
CA LEU A 414 13.15 8.39 -9.35
C LEU A 414 13.36 8.88 -7.92
N VAL A 415 14.44 8.41 -7.29
CA VAL A 415 15.08 9.07 -6.13
C VAL A 415 16.46 9.57 -6.56
N THR A 416 16.75 10.84 -6.32
CA THR A 416 18.01 11.48 -6.74
C THR A 416 19.07 11.49 -5.64
N HIS A 417 18.67 11.43 -4.37
CA HIS A 417 19.58 11.56 -3.22
C HIS A 417 20.48 12.82 -3.30
N GLY A 418 19.99 13.88 -3.95
CA GLY A 418 20.71 15.14 -4.19
C GLY A 418 21.53 15.21 -5.50
N SER A 419 21.62 14.13 -6.27
CA SER A 419 22.34 14.11 -7.56
C SER A 419 21.49 14.68 -8.71
N THR A 420 22.01 15.66 -9.45
CA THR A 420 21.28 16.23 -10.60
C THR A 420 21.22 15.26 -11.78
N VAL A 421 20.02 14.86 -12.19
CA VAL A 421 19.76 14.02 -13.39
C VAL A 421 19.05 14.85 -14.45
N SER A 422 19.41 14.73 -15.74
CA SER A 422 18.70 15.37 -16.85
C SER A 422 18.15 14.40 -17.90
N ALA A 423 18.69 13.18 -17.94
CA ALA A 423 18.26 12.08 -18.79
C ALA A 423 18.44 10.73 -18.09
N LEU A 424 17.57 9.78 -18.42
CA LEU A 424 17.56 8.41 -17.89
C LEU A 424 17.42 7.39 -19.03
N SER A 425 17.91 6.18 -18.77
CA SER A 425 17.63 4.97 -19.57
C SER A 425 17.31 3.83 -18.64
N ASN A 426 16.44 2.93 -19.06
CA ASN A 426 16.00 1.80 -18.26
C ASN A 426 15.77 0.58 -19.15
N ASP A 427 16.52 -0.50 -18.92
CA ASP A 427 16.33 -1.78 -19.59
C ASP A 427 15.55 -2.71 -18.67
N ILE A 428 14.33 -3.04 -19.08
CA ILE A 428 13.38 -3.90 -18.36
C ILE A 428 13.38 -5.28 -19.02
N GLU A 429 13.99 -6.28 -18.38
CA GLU A 429 14.02 -7.66 -18.88
C GLU A 429 12.87 -8.50 -18.30
N PHE A 430 12.11 -9.17 -19.18
CA PHE A 430 10.94 -9.97 -18.83
C PHE A 430 10.89 -11.29 -19.61
N ASP A 431 10.04 -12.22 -19.15
CA ASP A 431 9.75 -13.48 -19.85
C ASP A 431 8.49 -13.32 -20.73
N PRO A 432 8.64 -13.26 -22.07
CA PRO A 432 7.53 -13.05 -23.00
C PRO A 432 6.55 -14.22 -23.11
N ALA A 433 6.83 -15.37 -22.48
CA ALA A 433 5.83 -16.44 -22.35
C ALA A 433 4.78 -16.13 -21.28
N LEU A 434 5.10 -15.24 -20.32
CA LEU A 434 4.28 -14.94 -19.14
C LEU A 434 3.63 -13.56 -19.21
N VAL A 435 4.42 -12.55 -19.60
CA VAL A 435 3.97 -11.16 -19.76
C VAL A 435 4.64 -10.56 -21.00
N ASP A 436 3.92 -9.77 -21.79
CA ASP A 436 4.51 -8.97 -22.86
C ASP A 436 4.07 -7.52 -22.76
N VAL A 437 4.84 -6.61 -23.35
CA VAL A 437 4.55 -5.19 -23.39
C VAL A 437 3.32 -4.93 -24.26
N ALA A 438 2.30 -4.28 -23.71
CA ALA A 438 1.12 -3.88 -24.46
C ALA A 438 1.48 -2.83 -25.52
N LEU A 439 0.82 -2.88 -26.68
CA LEU A 439 1.16 -2.03 -27.82
C LEU A 439 0.04 -1.06 -28.18
N ALA A 440 0.28 0.24 -28.02
CA ALA A 440 -0.56 1.32 -28.53
C ALA A 440 -0.07 1.73 -29.93
N ALA A 441 -0.93 1.62 -30.95
CA ALA A 441 -0.60 1.93 -32.35
C ALA A 441 0.69 1.25 -32.89
N GLY A 442 1.07 0.08 -32.33
CA GLY A 442 2.27 -0.66 -32.71
C GLY A 442 3.57 -0.20 -32.04
N GLN A 443 3.50 0.69 -31.04
CA GLN A 443 4.60 1.05 -30.13
C GLN A 443 4.27 0.61 -28.69
N PRO A 444 5.26 0.38 -27.82
CA PRO A 444 5.03 0.19 -26.39
C PRO A 444 4.10 1.24 -25.78
N ASP A 445 3.04 0.79 -25.10
CA ASP A 445 2.10 1.64 -24.35
C ASP A 445 2.77 2.11 -23.04
N CYS A 446 3.60 3.16 -23.16
CA CYS A 446 4.25 3.82 -22.05
C CYS A 446 3.88 5.31 -22.01
N GLN A 447 3.52 5.83 -20.85
CA GLN A 447 3.00 7.18 -20.66
C GLN A 447 3.91 7.99 -19.73
N LEU A 448 4.31 9.18 -20.17
CA LEU A 448 5.19 10.10 -19.44
C LEU A 448 4.42 10.78 -18.30
N ASP A 449 5.05 10.90 -17.12
CA ASP A 449 4.48 11.67 -16.01
C ASP A 449 4.29 13.15 -16.40
N GLY A 450 3.12 13.71 -16.07
CA GLY A 450 2.70 15.04 -16.52
C GLY A 450 3.59 16.18 -16.02
N ARG A 451 4.35 16.00 -14.94
CA ARG A 451 5.29 17.00 -14.41
C ARG A 451 6.52 17.16 -15.31
N LEU A 452 6.84 16.14 -16.12
CA LEU A 452 8.04 16.10 -16.96
C LEU A 452 7.82 16.71 -18.36
N ALA A 453 6.93 17.68 -18.47
CA ALA A 453 6.62 18.39 -19.70
C ALA A 453 7.88 18.92 -20.39
N GLY A 454 8.06 18.56 -21.67
CA GLY A 454 9.26 18.91 -22.44
C GLY A 454 10.43 17.92 -22.30
N LYS A 455 10.27 16.81 -21.58
CA LYS A 455 11.01 15.56 -21.83
C LYS A 455 10.22 14.70 -22.84
N GLN A 456 10.85 13.63 -23.32
CA GLN A 456 10.28 12.64 -24.23
C GLN A 456 10.66 11.23 -23.78
N LEU A 457 9.72 10.30 -23.90
CA LEU A 457 10.02 8.86 -23.83
C LEU A 457 10.42 8.35 -25.21
N ILE A 458 11.41 7.46 -25.25
CA ILE A 458 11.85 6.71 -26.42
C ILE A 458 11.92 5.24 -26.03
N THR A 459 10.97 4.46 -26.54
CA THR A 459 10.83 3.02 -26.24
C THR A 459 11.37 2.17 -27.38
N SER A 460 12.08 1.08 -27.07
CA SER A 460 12.61 0.15 -28.08
C SER A 460 12.81 -1.26 -27.53
N PHE A 461 12.86 -2.26 -28.42
CA PHE A 461 13.27 -3.62 -28.08
C PHE A 461 14.68 -3.88 -28.62
N PRO A 462 15.76 -3.68 -27.83
CA PRO A 462 17.13 -3.94 -28.27
C PRO A 462 17.35 -5.44 -28.56
N SER A 463 18.13 -5.73 -29.60
CA SER A 463 18.63 -7.09 -29.87
C SER A 463 19.71 -7.48 -28.87
N GLY A 464 19.73 -8.75 -28.43
CA GLY A 464 20.74 -9.29 -27.52
C GLY A 464 20.22 -9.68 -26.13
N ALA A 465 18.90 -9.66 -25.92
CA ALA A 465 18.29 -10.26 -24.72
C ALA A 465 18.65 -11.76 -24.58
N PRO A 466 18.74 -12.30 -23.34
CA PRO A 466 18.99 -13.72 -23.12
C PRO A 466 17.97 -14.65 -23.77
N SER A 467 18.34 -15.92 -23.98
CA SER A 467 17.43 -16.93 -24.53
C SER A 467 16.20 -17.11 -23.62
N GLY A 468 15.00 -16.94 -24.19
CA GLY A 468 13.75 -16.95 -23.42
C GLY A 468 13.41 -15.65 -22.71
N ARG A 469 14.11 -14.54 -22.99
CA ARG A 469 13.83 -13.20 -22.44
C ARG A 469 13.63 -12.17 -23.55
N ARG A 470 12.96 -11.07 -23.20
CA ARG A 470 12.92 -9.82 -23.98
C ARG A 470 13.26 -8.65 -23.08
N ILE A 471 13.86 -7.62 -23.67
CA ILE A 471 14.20 -6.36 -23.00
C ILE A 471 13.36 -5.26 -23.63
N LEU A 472 12.64 -4.49 -22.82
CA LEU A 472 12.10 -3.17 -23.19
C LEU A 472 13.09 -2.11 -22.70
N ARG A 473 13.72 -1.37 -23.62
CA ARG A 473 14.52 -0.19 -23.30
C ARG A 473 13.66 1.05 -23.36
N VAL A 474 13.56 1.77 -22.25
CA VAL A 474 12.89 3.08 -22.13
C VAL A 474 13.94 4.15 -21.86
N GLY A 475 14.13 5.08 -22.80
CA GLY A 475 14.92 6.29 -22.60
C GLY A 475 14.01 7.47 -22.28
N LEU A 476 14.34 8.24 -21.23
CA LEU A 476 13.69 9.50 -20.88
C LEU A 476 14.70 10.63 -21.12
N ILE A 477 14.52 11.41 -22.19
CA ILE A 477 15.50 12.43 -22.60
C ILE A 477 14.83 13.76 -22.96
N GLY A 478 15.60 14.85 -23.01
CA GLY A 478 15.17 16.13 -23.57
C GLY A 478 16.18 16.65 -24.57
N LEU A 479 15.94 16.45 -25.87
CA LEU A 479 16.89 16.80 -26.96
C LEU A 479 17.31 18.28 -26.98
N THR A 480 16.46 19.16 -26.45
CA THR A 480 16.72 20.60 -26.28
C THR A 480 16.48 21.07 -24.84
N ASN A 481 16.35 20.14 -23.89
CA ASN A 481 15.91 20.40 -22.51
C ASN A 481 16.72 19.56 -21.52
N ASN A 482 17.84 20.11 -21.05
CA ASN A 482 18.69 19.51 -20.02
C ASN A 482 18.31 19.93 -18.59
N THR A 483 17.13 20.54 -18.37
CA THR A 483 16.58 20.83 -17.03
C THR A 483 16.60 19.57 -16.18
N ALA A 484 16.92 19.71 -14.89
CA ALA A 484 16.95 18.57 -13.98
C ALA A 484 15.57 17.91 -13.85
N ILE A 485 15.57 16.58 -13.78
CA ILE A 485 14.41 15.74 -13.48
C ILE A 485 14.31 15.66 -11.95
N GLY A 486 13.15 16.06 -11.40
CA GLY A 486 12.86 15.94 -9.97
C GLY A 486 12.43 14.53 -9.57
N GLU A 487 12.45 14.26 -8.27
CA GLU A 487 12.07 12.96 -7.68
C GLU A 487 10.57 12.62 -7.88
N GLY A 488 10.22 11.36 -7.65
CA GLY A 488 8.87 10.81 -7.84
C GLY A 488 8.66 10.16 -9.21
N ALA A 489 7.40 10.04 -9.65
CA ALA A 489 7.02 9.32 -10.86
C ALA A 489 7.69 9.85 -12.14
N LEU A 490 8.17 8.93 -12.98
CA LEU A 490 8.79 9.22 -14.28
C LEU A 490 7.85 8.87 -15.44
N TYR A 491 7.37 7.63 -15.46
CA TYR A 491 6.48 7.10 -16.48
C TYR A 491 5.79 5.84 -15.97
N THR A 492 4.75 5.42 -16.68
CA THR A 492 4.21 4.05 -16.59
C THR A 492 4.49 3.32 -17.90
N CYS A 493 4.61 1.99 -17.86
CA CYS A 493 4.62 1.13 -19.04
C CYS A 493 3.66 -0.03 -18.85
N ARG A 494 2.82 -0.31 -19.84
CA ARG A 494 1.75 -1.31 -19.74
C ARG A 494 2.22 -2.69 -20.22
N PHE A 495 1.94 -3.71 -19.41
CA PHE A 495 2.22 -5.12 -19.70
C PHE A 495 0.94 -5.93 -19.68
N THR A 496 0.77 -6.81 -20.66
CA THR A 496 -0.31 -7.79 -20.77
C THR A 496 0.16 -9.13 -20.21
N VAL A 497 -0.57 -9.68 -19.25
CA VAL A 497 -0.33 -11.03 -18.74
C VAL A 497 -0.95 -12.06 -19.69
N ASN A 498 -0.20 -13.08 -20.08
CA ASN A 498 -0.69 -14.16 -20.92
C ASN A 498 -1.81 -14.95 -20.21
N GLN A 499 -2.90 -15.30 -20.91
CA GLN A 499 -4.12 -15.91 -20.34
C GLN A 499 -3.87 -17.26 -19.62
N GLU A 500 -2.86 -18.01 -20.07
CA GLU A 500 -2.48 -19.31 -19.49
C GLU A 500 -1.50 -19.19 -18.30
N THR A 501 -1.20 -17.96 -17.84
CA THR A 501 -0.26 -17.74 -16.73
C THR A 501 -0.91 -18.07 -15.40
N SER A 502 -0.65 -19.27 -14.87
CA SER A 502 -1.06 -19.63 -13.50
C SER A 502 -0.53 -18.63 -12.46
N THR A 503 -1.31 -18.41 -11.39
CA THR A 503 -0.98 -17.54 -10.24
C THR A 503 0.49 -17.67 -9.82
N ARG A 504 1.24 -16.56 -9.90
CA ARG A 504 2.70 -16.49 -9.63
C ARG A 504 3.17 -15.04 -9.51
N SER A 505 4.37 -14.83 -8.98
CA SER A 505 5.13 -13.60 -9.23
C SER A 505 5.89 -13.70 -10.56
N VAL A 506 5.92 -12.60 -11.33
CA VAL A 506 6.77 -12.42 -12.52
C VAL A 506 7.65 -11.18 -12.32
N THR A 507 8.96 -11.39 -12.20
CA THR A 507 9.95 -10.31 -12.08
C THR A 507 10.20 -9.62 -13.43
N LEU A 508 10.30 -8.29 -13.38
CA LEU A 508 10.73 -7.40 -14.44
C LEU A 508 12.12 -6.86 -14.05
N ASN A 509 13.19 -7.52 -14.50
CA ASN A 509 14.54 -7.20 -14.04
C ASN A 509 14.96 -5.81 -14.56
N ASN A 510 15.49 -4.96 -13.70
CA ASN A 510 15.74 -3.55 -13.96
C ASN A 510 17.25 -3.26 -14.11
N THR A 511 17.66 -2.74 -15.27
CA THR A 511 19.02 -2.19 -15.46
C THR A 511 18.93 -0.70 -15.83
N PRO A 512 19.11 0.21 -14.86
CA PRO A 512 19.00 1.65 -15.09
C PRO A 512 20.34 2.32 -15.44
N GLY A 513 20.26 3.49 -16.05
CA GLY A 513 21.38 4.38 -16.33
C GLY A 513 20.94 5.85 -16.31
N ALA A 514 21.81 6.75 -15.87
CA ALA A 514 21.50 8.16 -15.69
C ALA A 514 22.61 9.08 -16.22
N SER A 515 22.27 10.32 -16.57
CA SER A 515 23.25 11.38 -16.80
C SER A 515 22.79 12.75 -16.30
N ASN A 516 23.75 13.61 -15.97
CA ASN A 516 23.51 14.95 -15.44
C ASN A 516 23.22 15.98 -16.54
N PRO A 517 22.90 17.25 -16.23
CA PRO A 517 22.66 18.31 -17.22
C PRO A 517 23.83 18.62 -18.19
N ASP A 518 25.06 18.23 -17.85
CA ASP A 518 26.26 18.39 -18.69
C ASP A 518 26.55 17.16 -19.57
N GLY A 519 25.74 16.09 -19.46
CA GLY A 519 25.93 14.82 -20.16
C GLY A 519 26.89 13.84 -19.50
N ASN A 520 27.39 14.13 -18.28
CA ASN A 520 28.21 13.18 -17.51
C ASN A 520 27.35 12.03 -16.98
N VAL A 521 27.86 10.80 -17.02
CA VAL A 521 27.18 9.62 -16.45
C VAL A 521 27.06 9.77 -14.93
N VAL A 522 25.86 9.52 -14.41
CA VAL A 522 25.56 9.42 -12.98
C VAL A 522 25.34 7.94 -12.66
N THR A 523 25.90 7.45 -11.55
CA THR A 523 25.66 6.09 -11.09
C THR A 523 24.16 5.89 -10.83
N ALA A 524 23.55 4.93 -11.51
CA ALA A 524 22.15 4.56 -11.30
C ALA A 524 22.07 3.13 -10.72
N LEU A 525 21.14 2.94 -9.79
CA LEU A 525 20.68 1.67 -9.24
C LEU A 525 19.14 1.65 -9.33
N GLY A 526 18.50 0.57 -8.90
CA GLY A 526 17.03 0.51 -8.87
C GLY A 526 16.47 -0.84 -8.42
N SER A 527 15.21 -0.85 -8.00
CA SER A 527 14.45 -2.07 -7.72
C SER A 527 13.96 -2.74 -8.99
N ASP A 528 14.04 -4.08 -9.04
CA ASP A 528 13.31 -4.87 -10.03
C ASP A 528 11.79 -4.69 -9.85
N GLY A 529 11.06 -4.64 -10.96
CA GLY A 529 9.60 -4.61 -10.93
C GLY A 529 9.01 -5.99 -10.71
N GLN A 530 7.74 -6.04 -10.32
CA GLN A 530 7.06 -7.32 -10.12
C GLN A 530 5.58 -7.25 -10.53
N ILE A 531 5.17 -8.13 -11.45
CA ILE A 531 3.77 -8.37 -11.75
C ILE A 531 3.35 -9.61 -10.96
N GLN A 532 2.57 -9.41 -9.92
CA GLN A 532 1.91 -10.49 -9.18
C GLN A 532 0.70 -10.95 -9.97
N VAL A 533 0.86 -12.05 -10.70
CA VAL A 533 -0.21 -12.66 -11.49
C VAL A 533 -1.21 -13.32 -10.55
N THR A 534 -2.43 -12.80 -10.54
CA THR A 534 -3.58 -13.41 -9.86
C THR A 534 -4.28 -14.41 -10.78
N GLY A 535 -5.07 -15.32 -10.19
CA GLY A 535 -5.87 -16.25 -10.97
C GLY A 535 -6.84 -15.51 -11.90
N ALA A 536 -6.99 -15.99 -13.14
CA ALA A 536 -7.96 -15.41 -14.07
C ALA A 536 -9.37 -15.42 -13.44
N PRO A 537 -10.14 -14.32 -13.54
CA PRO A 537 -11.47 -14.24 -12.96
C PRO A 537 -12.41 -15.31 -13.53
N PRO A 538 -13.48 -15.69 -12.82
CA PRO A 538 -14.56 -16.46 -13.41
C PRO A 538 -15.06 -15.77 -14.69
N ALA A 539 -15.56 -16.54 -15.65
CA ALA A 539 -16.06 -16.02 -16.92
C ALA A 539 -17.49 -16.49 -17.20
N LEU A 540 -18.38 -15.56 -17.52
CA LEU A 540 -19.79 -15.79 -17.83
C LEU A 540 -20.01 -15.45 -19.31
N ASN A 541 -19.98 -16.48 -20.15
CA ASN A 541 -19.91 -16.37 -21.61
C ASN A 541 -21.28 -16.53 -22.27
N LEU A 542 -21.53 -15.81 -23.37
CA LEU A 542 -22.69 -16.06 -24.24
C LEU A 542 -22.35 -17.02 -25.37
N THR A 543 -23.32 -17.84 -25.78
CA THR A 543 -23.19 -18.76 -26.93
C THR A 543 -23.40 -18.07 -28.27
N SER A 544 -22.63 -18.45 -29.30
CA SER A 544 -23.01 -18.26 -30.70
C SER A 544 -24.25 -19.09 -31.09
N ALA A 545 -25.09 -18.56 -31.98
CA ALA A 545 -26.25 -19.25 -32.55
C ALA A 545 -26.55 -18.76 -33.98
N SER A 546 -27.51 -19.40 -34.68
CA SER A 546 -28.07 -18.91 -35.94
C SER A 546 -29.59 -19.01 -36.00
N ALA A 547 -30.20 -18.19 -36.85
CA ALA A 547 -31.61 -18.28 -37.25
C ALA A 547 -31.87 -17.52 -38.55
N ALA A 548 -32.94 -17.87 -39.26
CA ALA A 548 -33.41 -17.11 -40.42
C ALA A 548 -34.02 -15.76 -40.00
N ALA A 549 -33.96 -14.76 -40.88
CA ALA A 549 -34.61 -13.47 -40.66
C ALA A 549 -36.13 -13.59 -40.44
N GLY A 550 -36.66 -12.99 -39.37
CA GLY A 550 -38.04 -13.18 -38.93
C GLY A 550 -38.27 -14.38 -38.00
N GLY A 551 -37.25 -15.20 -37.74
CA GLY A 551 -37.28 -16.33 -36.81
C GLY A 551 -36.90 -15.96 -35.37
N SER A 552 -36.91 -16.96 -34.49
CA SER A 552 -36.51 -16.86 -33.08
C SER A 552 -35.31 -17.75 -32.78
N VAL A 553 -34.42 -17.31 -31.88
CA VAL A 553 -33.20 -18.01 -31.49
C VAL A 553 -32.96 -17.89 -29.99
N SER A 554 -32.59 -18.99 -29.34
CA SER A 554 -32.24 -18.99 -27.92
C SER A 554 -30.73 -18.86 -27.72
N VAL A 555 -30.31 -17.91 -26.89
CA VAL A 555 -28.91 -17.68 -26.50
C VAL A 555 -28.74 -18.13 -25.04
N THR A 556 -27.66 -18.83 -24.74
CA THR A 556 -27.38 -19.41 -23.42
C THR A 556 -26.20 -18.70 -22.77
N GLY A 557 -26.33 -18.32 -21.50
CA GLY A 557 -25.24 -17.87 -20.64
C GLY A 557 -24.58 -19.06 -19.94
N SER A 558 -23.24 -19.12 -19.95
CA SER A 558 -22.45 -20.26 -19.45
C SER A 558 -21.29 -19.81 -18.57
N LEU A 559 -21.24 -20.34 -17.34
CA LEU A 559 -20.29 -19.97 -16.29
C LEU A 559 -19.08 -20.91 -16.25
N VAL A 560 -17.89 -20.32 -16.28
CA VAL A 560 -16.58 -20.96 -16.07
C VAL A 560 -15.98 -20.41 -14.77
N LEU A 561 -16.09 -21.17 -13.68
CA LEU A 561 -15.75 -20.68 -12.33
C LEU A 561 -14.28 -20.30 -12.11
N ARG A 562 -13.33 -20.89 -12.84
CA ARG A 562 -11.86 -20.71 -12.68
C ARG A 562 -11.31 -20.84 -11.23
N GLY A 563 -12.07 -21.45 -10.32
CA GLY A 563 -11.72 -21.61 -8.90
C GLY A 563 -12.51 -20.71 -7.95
N ALA A 564 -13.26 -19.72 -8.46
CA ALA A 564 -14.22 -18.96 -7.67
C ALA A 564 -15.42 -19.82 -7.23
N THR A 565 -16.11 -19.38 -6.18
CA THR A 565 -17.38 -19.95 -5.73
C THR A 565 -18.43 -18.85 -5.76
N LEU A 566 -19.36 -18.91 -6.72
CA LEU A 566 -20.36 -17.85 -6.96
C LEU A 566 -21.76 -18.33 -6.58
N SER A 567 -22.66 -17.39 -6.26
CA SER A 567 -24.01 -17.67 -5.77
C SER A 567 -25.10 -16.74 -6.34
N GLY A 568 -24.73 -15.50 -6.67
CA GLY A 568 -25.51 -14.64 -7.56
C GLY A 568 -24.74 -14.37 -8.85
N LEU A 569 -25.46 -14.20 -9.95
CA LEU A 569 -24.92 -13.73 -11.24
C LEU A 569 -25.85 -12.65 -11.79
N ALA A 570 -25.27 -11.67 -12.48
CA ALA A 570 -25.98 -10.75 -13.35
C ALA A 570 -25.26 -10.65 -14.71
N MET A 571 -26.00 -10.30 -15.75
CA MET A 571 -25.47 -10.00 -17.07
C MET A 571 -26.34 -8.95 -17.74
N ASP A 572 -25.71 -7.90 -18.26
CA ASP A 572 -26.30 -6.99 -19.24
C ASP A 572 -25.88 -7.44 -20.65
N ILE A 573 -26.87 -7.71 -21.50
CA ILE A 573 -26.67 -8.10 -22.90
C ILE A 573 -27.10 -6.95 -23.79
N GLY A 574 -26.13 -6.26 -24.42
CA GLY A 574 -26.38 -5.20 -25.40
C GLY A 574 -26.77 -5.78 -26.76
N PHE A 575 -27.78 -5.19 -27.42
CA PHE A 575 -28.17 -5.54 -28.78
C PHE A 575 -28.76 -4.36 -29.56
N ASP A 576 -28.63 -4.40 -30.89
CA ASP A 576 -29.22 -3.44 -31.83
C ASP A 576 -30.75 -3.67 -31.94
N PRO A 577 -31.60 -2.73 -31.45
CA PRO A 577 -33.05 -2.90 -31.43
C PRO A 577 -33.71 -2.77 -32.81
N SER A 578 -32.96 -2.38 -33.85
CA SER A 578 -33.43 -2.42 -35.24
C SER A 578 -33.29 -3.81 -35.89
N LYS A 579 -32.50 -4.71 -35.27
CA LYS A 579 -32.19 -6.05 -35.79
C LYS A 579 -32.70 -7.18 -34.90
N LEU A 580 -32.73 -6.98 -33.58
CA LEU A 580 -33.19 -7.95 -32.59
C LEU A 580 -34.22 -7.34 -31.65
N SER A 581 -35.14 -8.19 -31.19
CA SER A 581 -35.99 -7.94 -30.02
C SER A 581 -35.96 -9.16 -29.12
N VAL A 582 -36.19 -8.99 -27.82
CA VAL A 582 -36.32 -10.14 -26.90
C VAL A 582 -37.74 -10.70 -26.99
N MET A 583 -37.89 -12.01 -27.05
CA MET A 583 -39.21 -12.66 -27.04
C MET A 583 -39.84 -12.46 -25.66
N LEU A 584 -41.16 -12.22 -25.61
CA LEU A 584 -41.88 -11.96 -24.36
C LEU A 584 -42.86 -13.09 -24.04
N ASP A 585 -42.95 -13.44 -22.76
CA ASP A 585 -43.90 -14.42 -22.25
C ASP A 585 -45.36 -13.89 -22.25
N GLY A 586 -46.31 -14.75 -21.89
CA GLY A 586 -47.73 -14.37 -21.75
C GLY A 586 -48.03 -13.34 -20.65
N SER A 587 -47.01 -12.90 -19.89
CA SER A 587 -47.07 -11.89 -18.83
C SER A 587 -46.30 -10.60 -19.21
N ASN A 588 -45.78 -10.49 -20.43
CA ASN A 588 -44.95 -9.40 -20.93
C ASN A 588 -43.57 -9.26 -20.24
N ASN A 589 -43.02 -10.35 -19.71
CA ASN A 589 -41.62 -10.45 -19.27
C ASN A 589 -40.74 -11.05 -20.38
N PRO A 590 -39.43 -10.80 -20.43
CA PRO A 590 -38.51 -11.52 -21.30
C PRO A 590 -38.59 -13.03 -21.11
N GLU A 591 -38.68 -13.79 -22.20
CA GLU A 591 -38.67 -15.24 -22.19
C GLU A 591 -37.25 -15.76 -21.92
N CYS A 592 -36.93 -15.82 -20.62
CA CYS A 592 -35.71 -16.37 -20.08
C CYS A 592 -36.03 -17.51 -19.11
N ALA A 593 -35.26 -18.60 -19.18
CA ALA A 593 -35.29 -19.72 -18.26
C ALA A 593 -33.93 -19.87 -17.57
N VAL A 594 -33.94 -20.29 -16.30
CA VAL A 594 -32.76 -20.79 -15.59
C VAL A 594 -32.44 -22.20 -16.10
N ASP A 595 -31.16 -22.59 -16.11
CA ASP A 595 -30.79 -23.96 -16.51
C ASP A 595 -31.28 -25.01 -15.48
N ASP A 596 -31.79 -26.15 -15.96
CA ASP A 596 -32.31 -27.24 -15.12
C ASP A 596 -31.27 -27.78 -14.12
N ALA A 597 -29.96 -27.69 -14.44
CA ALA A 597 -28.89 -28.12 -13.54
C ALA A 597 -28.73 -27.24 -12.29
N ILE A 598 -29.29 -26.03 -12.28
CA ILE A 598 -29.22 -25.07 -11.15
C ILE A 598 -30.59 -24.55 -10.71
N GLY A 599 -31.66 -24.90 -11.45
CA GLY A 599 -33.03 -24.47 -11.24
C GLY A 599 -33.76 -25.18 -10.09
N ALA A 600 -35.10 -25.20 -10.17
CA ALA A 600 -35.97 -25.62 -9.08
C ALA A 600 -35.73 -27.07 -8.63
N GLY A 601 -35.54 -27.26 -7.32
CA GLY A 601 -35.32 -28.58 -6.71
C GLY A 601 -33.88 -29.09 -6.75
N THR A 602 -32.95 -28.33 -7.35
CA THR A 602 -31.50 -28.58 -7.22
C THR A 602 -30.96 -28.03 -5.89
N ALA A 603 -29.69 -28.29 -5.58
CA ALA A 603 -29.03 -27.67 -4.42
C ALA A 603 -28.88 -26.14 -4.55
N ALA A 604 -28.67 -25.64 -5.79
CA ALA A 604 -28.55 -24.22 -6.07
C ALA A 604 -29.91 -23.51 -6.04
N ASN A 605 -30.97 -24.19 -6.48
CA ASN A 605 -32.38 -23.76 -6.44
C ASN A 605 -32.58 -22.30 -6.90
N LYS A 606 -31.88 -21.91 -7.98
CA LYS A 606 -31.85 -20.54 -8.49
C LYS A 606 -33.06 -20.26 -9.37
N THR A 607 -33.38 -18.98 -9.50
CA THR A 607 -34.39 -18.42 -10.40
C THR A 607 -33.73 -17.42 -11.31
N VAL A 608 -34.24 -17.30 -12.54
CA VAL A 608 -33.87 -16.21 -13.45
C VAL A 608 -34.87 -15.06 -13.31
N VAL A 609 -34.37 -13.84 -13.31
CA VAL A 609 -35.15 -12.60 -13.47
C VAL A 609 -34.56 -11.83 -14.65
N ALA A 610 -35.40 -11.24 -15.50
CA ALA A 610 -34.94 -10.58 -16.71
C ALA A 610 -35.77 -9.35 -17.06
N LYS A 611 -35.14 -8.33 -17.63
CA LYS A 611 -35.80 -7.08 -18.06
C LYS A 611 -35.06 -6.44 -19.23
N VAL A 612 -35.81 -5.95 -20.23
CA VAL A 612 -35.26 -5.07 -21.28
C VAL A 612 -35.24 -3.62 -20.77
N ILE A 613 -34.12 -2.94 -21.04
CA ILE A 613 -33.90 -1.52 -20.81
C ILE A 613 -33.71 -0.88 -22.20
N GLU A 614 -34.47 0.17 -22.49
CA GLU A 614 -34.43 0.86 -23.79
C GLU A 614 -33.38 1.97 -23.77
N GLY A 615 -32.36 1.86 -24.63
CA GLY A 615 -31.29 2.87 -24.81
C GLY A 615 -31.29 3.55 -26.18
N GLY A 616 -32.29 3.24 -27.03
CA GLY A 616 -32.52 3.88 -28.33
C GLY A 616 -31.61 3.36 -29.44
N ALA A 617 -30.29 3.56 -29.33
CA ALA A 617 -29.31 3.05 -30.30
C ALA A 617 -28.89 1.60 -30.01
N VAL A 618 -28.89 1.23 -28.73
CA VAL A 618 -28.67 -0.12 -28.20
C VAL A 618 -29.73 -0.34 -27.13
N ASN A 619 -30.32 -1.52 -27.07
CA ASN A 619 -31.14 -1.95 -25.93
C ASN A 619 -30.37 -2.99 -25.12
N THR A 620 -30.63 -3.04 -23.82
CA THR A 620 -29.96 -3.96 -22.89
C THR A 620 -30.96 -4.95 -22.31
N LEU A 621 -30.73 -6.25 -22.49
CA LEU A 621 -31.41 -7.29 -21.72
C LEU A 621 -30.60 -7.55 -20.46
N ARG A 622 -31.07 -7.03 -19.32
CA ARG A 622 -30.51 -7.35 -18.00
C ARG A 622 -31.09 -8.68 -17.53
N VAL A 623 -30.22 -9.62 -17.17
CA VAL A 623 -30.55 -10.95 -16.66
C VAL A 623 -29.88 -11.14 -15.30
N GLY A 624 -30.60 -11.63 -14.30
CA GLY A 624 -30.07 -12.03 -13.00
C GLY A 624 -30.40 -13.49 -12.70
N VAL A 625 -29.43 -14.25 -12.19
CA VAL A 625 -29.61 -15.64 -11.74
C VAL A 625 -29.28 -15.72 -10.26
N LEU A 626 -30.31 -15.87 -9.43
CA LEU A 626 -30.23 -15.73 -7.98
C LEU A 626 -31.36 -16.47 -7.26
N ALA A 627 -31.27 -16.62 -5.94
CA ALA A 627 -32.35 -17.07 -5.08
C ALA A 627 -32.36 -16.25 -3.77
N PRO A 628 -33.42 -15.49 -3.45
CA PRO A 628 -33.41 -14.57 -2.30
C PRO A 628 -33.15 -15.23 -0.93
N ASN A 629 -33.45 -16.53 -0.82
CA ASN A 629 -33.31 -17.31 0.42
C ASN A 629 -32.38 -18.54 0.24
N ASN A 630 -31.54 -18.59 -0.80
CA ASN A 630 -30.57 -19.69 -0.97
C ASN A 630 -29.22 -19.19 -1.54
N ASN A 631 -28.23 -19.11 -0.67
CA ASN A 631 -26.85 -18.75 -1.02
C ASN A 631 -25.98 -19.94 -1.44
N ALA A 632 -26.53 -21.14 -1.65
CA ALA A 632 -25.80 -22.27 -2.22
C ALA A 632 -25.14 -21.92 -3.56
N ALA A 633 -23.94 -22.47 -3.79
CA ALA A 633 -23.11 -22.12 -4.93
C ALA A 633 -23.68 -22.60 -6.27
N ILE A 634 -23.41 -21.84 -7.33
CA ILE A 634 -23.76 -22.15 -8.72
C ILE A 634 -22.60 -22.96 -9.34
N PRO A 635 -22.82 -24.18 -9.83
CA PRO A 635 -21.79 -24.95 -10.54
C PRO A 635 -21.45 -24.32 -11.90
N GLY A 636 -20.26 -24.60 -12.41
CA GLY A 636 -19.89 -24.23 -13.77
C GLY A 636 -20.67 -25.05 -14.82
N GLY A 637 -21.03 -24.40 -15.93
CA GLY A 637 -21.95 -24.94 -16.94
C GLY A 637 -22.90 -23.87 -17.46
N ALA A 638 -23.95 -24.27 -18.17
CA ALA A 638 -25.04 -23.36 -18.53
C ALA A 638 -25.77 -22.89 -17.26
N VAL A 639 -26.20 -21.62 -17.24
CA VAL A 639 -26.88 -21.01 -16.07
C VAL A 639 -28.22 -20.36 -16.40
N PHE A 640 -28.37 -19.80 -17.61
CA PHE A 640 -29.65 -19.30 -18.12
C PHE A 640 -29.71 -19.39 -19.64
N ARG A 641 -30.93 -19.33 -20.19
CA ARG A 641 -31.21 -19.21 -21.62
C ARG A 641 -32.28 -18.15 -21.83
N CYS A 642 -32.08 -17.24 -22.79
CA CYS A 642 -33.08 -16.24 -23.19
C CYS A 642 -33.35 -16.34 -24.70
N THR A 643 -34.60 -16.16 -25.12
CA THR A 643 -34.97 -16.20 -26.54
C THR A 643 -35.08 -14.79 -27.15
N PHE A 644 -34.41 -14.60 -28.28
CA PHE A 644 -34.47 -13.41 -29.12
C PHE A 644 -35.28 -13.70 -30.40
N VAL A 645 -35.87 -12.66 -30.97
CA VAL A 645 -36.55 -12.67 -32.28
C VAL A 645 -35.77 -11.76 -33.22
N VAL A 646 -35.48 -12.26 -34.42
CA VAL A 646 -34.70 -11.58 -35.46
C VAL A 646 -35.62 -10.81 -36.40
N ALA A 647 -35.33 -9.54 -36.67
CA ALA A 647 -36.12 -8.74 -37.60
C ALA A 647 -36.04 -9.29 -39.05
N GLN A 648 -37.14 -9.22 -39.81
CA GLN A 648 -37.15 -9.67 -41.22
C GLN A 648 -36.15 -8.93 -42.12
N GLY A 649 -35.79 -7.69 -41.78
CA GLY A 649 -34.80 -6.91 -42.51
C GLY A 649 -33.33 -7.25 -42.19
N ALA A 650 -33.08 -8.20 -41.27
CA ALA A 650 -31.75 -8.42 -40.68
C ALA A 650 -30.94 -9.58 -41.29
N GLY A 651 -31.36 -10.17 -42.41
CA GLY A 651 -30.69 -11.31 -43.05
C GLY A 651 -29.27 -11.05 -43.57
N GLY A 652 -28.44 -12.10 -43.63
CA GLY A 652 -27.11 -12.07 -44.28
C GLY A 652 -26.00 -11.34 -43.50
N GLN A 653 -26.14 -11.21 -42.18
CA GLN A 653 -25.16 -10.56 -41.29
C GLN A 653 -25.05 -11.30 -39.95
N THR A 654 -23.91 -11.15 -39.28
CA THR A 654 -23.76 -11.54 -37.87
C THR A 654 -24.04 -10.33 -36.98
N ILE A 655 -24.88 -10.54 -35.96
CA ILE A 655 -25.23 -9.56 -34.93
C ILE A 655 -24.46 -9.95 -33.66
N VAL A 656 -23.73 -9.00 -33.08
CA VAL A 656 -23.02 -9.20 -31.80
C VAL A 656 -23.98 -8.94 -30.65
N LEU A 657 -23.77 -9.64 -29.54
CA LEU A 657 -24.47 -9.45 -28.27
C LEU A 657 -23.43 -9.08 -27.20
N ASP A 658 -23.27 -7.78 -26.98
CA ASP A 658 -22.23 -7.22 -26.11
C ASP A 658 -22.48 -7.65 -24.66
N ASN A 659 -21.49 -8.25 -24.00
CA ASN A 659 -21.65 -8.92 -22.71
C ASN A 659 -20.94 -8.18 -21.56
N ILE A 660 -21.72 -7.73 -20.57
CA ILE A 660 -21.20 -7.18 -19.32
C ILE A 660 -21.76 -8.02 -18.15
N GLY A 661 -20.91 -8.85 -17.55
CA GLY A 661 -21.26 -9.69 -16.41
C GLY A 661 -20.92 -9.06 -15.05
N ASP A 662 -21.66 -9.47 -14.02
CA ASP A 662 -21.33 -9.26 -12.60
C ASP A 662 -21.70 -10.52 -11.78
N ALA A 663 -21.12 -10.69 -10.59
CA ALA A 663 -21.38 -11.86 -9.75
C ALA A 663 -21.21 -11.56 -8.26
N SER A 664 -21.78 -12.42 -7.41
CA SER A 664 -21.57 -12.40 -5.97
C SER A 664 -21.23 -13.79 -5.40
N THR A 665 -20.42 -13.81 -4.35
CA THR A 665 -20.05 -15.01 -3.59
C THR A 665 -21.13 -15.36 -2.53
N PRO A 666 -21.13 -16.58 -1.93
CA PRO A 666 -22.17 -17.03 -0.98
C PRO A 666 -22.36 -16.19 0.30
N ASP A 667 -21.36 -15.41 0.69
CA ASP A 667 -21.37 -14.44 1.79
C ASP A 667 -22.00 -13.09 1.41
N GLY A 668 -22.18 -12.83 0.11
CA GLY A 668 -22.73 -11.58 -0.44
C GLY A 668 -21.69 -10.64 -1.05
N SER A 669 -20.39 -10.92 -0.90
CA SER A 669 -19.32 -10.10 -1.47
C SER A 669 -19.38 -10.08 -3.01
N GLN A 670 -19.08 -8.94 -3.64
CA GLN A 670 -19.09 -8.79 -5.09
C GLN A 670 -17.84 -9.44 -5.72
N SER A 671 -17.96 -9.97 -6.94
CA SER A 671 -16.89 -10.72 -7.60
C SER A 671 -16.83 -10.40 -9.08
N SER A 672 -15.70 -9.84 -9.53
CA SER A 672 -15.47 -9.53 -10.94
C SER A 672 -15.57 -10.79 -11.80
N VAL A 673 -16.51 -10.80 -12.75
CA VAL A 673 -16.66 -11.88 -13.74
C VAL A 673 -16.38 -11.31 -15.12
N GLY A 674 -15.51 -11.97 -15.90
CA GLY A 674 -15.31 -11.67 -17.31
C GLY A 674 -16.39 -12.34 -18.18
N GLY A 675 -16.27 -12.24 -19.49
CA GLY A 675 -17.14 -12.96 -20.42
C GLY A 675 -16.69 -12.79 -21.87
N SER A 676 -17.17 -13.68 -22.75
CA SER A 676 -17.17 -13.46 -24.20
C SER A 676 -18.56 -13.01 -24.67
N ASP A 677 -18.58 -12.11 -25.64
CA ASP A 677 -19.80 -11.66 -26.33
C ASP A 677 -20.51 -12.81 -27.05
N GLY A 678 -21.82 -12.66 -27.22
CA GLY A 678 -22.63 -13.58 -28.01
C GLY A 678 -22.65 -13.19 -29.49
N THR A 679 -23.07 -14.11 -30.36
CA THR A 679 -23.23 -13.83 -31.79
C THR A 679 -24.45 -14.57 -32.35
N ILE A 680 -25.32 -13.85 -33.06
CA ILE A 680 -26.41 -14.42 -33.84
C ILE A 680 -26.08 -14.22 -35.32
N THR A 681 -25.80 -15.30 -36.04
CA THR A 681 -25.66 -15.26 -37.50
C THR A 681 -27.04 -15.41 -38.13
N VAL A 682 -27.44 -14.42 -38.93
CA VAL A 682 -28.75 -14.43 -39.59
C VAL A 682 -28.64 -15.01 -41.00
N GLU A 683 -29.35 -16.11 -41.21
CA GLU A 683 -29.47 -16.84 -42.48
C GLU A 683 -30.45 -16.14 -43.46
#